data_AF-A0A6P4YI46-F1
#
_entry.id   AF-A0A6P4YI46-F1
#
_cell.length_a   1.000
_cell.length_b   1.000
_cell.length_c   1.000
_cell.angle_alpha   90.00
_cell.angle_beta   90.00
_cell.angle_gamma   90.00
#
_symmetry.space_group_name_H-M   'P 1'
#
loop_
_entity.id
_entity.type
_entity.pdbx_description
1 polymer ?
#
loop_
_entity_poly.entity_id
_entity_poly.type
_entity_poly.pdbx_seq_one_letter_code
_entity_poly.pdbx_strand_id
1 'polypeptide(L)'
;MAFSTFIVICLEILCLLVNSLDSAPSESQLNLPSFCDKECPPFESLCSTTDYEVRRYASAMWVSTTEYGDSGFSMGQLRAAERLVMYIQGDNSKGVKLPLTVPLVTQLSMSGDAVTVSTLVSRKLHADPPTPRHPKVVLDVLPETVLYVRPFSGYTTRSLVKAQAQKLFKSLQRNAEPFYGEQDYFYVARYPSLDAYKTPKPRNWRHCLLYGDAHECDSYRAQKRRTSSSSRRGRRYNEIWVFATNERTQNYRQFVYGREFSFLNVPSCLRGAGNDLLKKWGPPLQESVHWMWKSQCGDKFCTSKSCPKYKVLETHKAGFETRSYGNLHLIGHMPATCHYDYVEPLGTEPIKRHMNKTDELSRFSADMLPRKATFITQRYRKGHEGCDKFFLFYYPVADVSELNLKRALLLKRFDYLDTYVRCFTGYVSPDVIMDQARYLSNQLHDNGLCRVRDRVTVAEYDSQSRLFDRHNEILFDAVDCKKPQERSPDFVFDLPVSDKKYTLPDIGDRCLKRECASFKTLKKYENFRKMTSAGNNKWACVEQKSCDLESARDSSLNRLLSYINGKNSAGAAMDLVMPLAITVNMTAGKLEECAWTITTCLPVPHKHHLDVPWALDTEVVITSLWEEPGFFQPFPGAVTTDRAMDVYTQFRHLLHDMRTVRVHASLKEVFSILMYDSDGAGKEGYNELIIMEDETETPGKNKAYKREHAVKDEAPRDPARKAEIVYVPMPPRCKTTECMPIRKTKDFGDFWEITVTDYKGVCHFEIGCGVHHSGRKVFRPLLKYFAGDNVGGIPLGSLTAPLFFNYQGVVLMGSAEEGSCSLPYEICLPLPKAFRGRDDQIAALNNHTNLYTRDEVKAYITRVHEYPLLARTIREHGIRLMDRLDQEGVRYDKEALLAFTYDDNFTPPSQRVSYVGFGNPISGNGHA
;
A
#
# COMPACT_ATOMS: atom_id res chain seq x y z
N MET A 1 6.82 31.56 47.73
CA MET A 1 5.78 30.54 47.96
C MET A 1 4.83 30.29 46.78
N ALA A 2 4.91 31.04 45.66
CA ALA A 2 4.11 30.78 44.46
C ALA A 2 4.78 29.86 43.40
N PHE A 3 6.11 29.68 43.47
CA PHE A 3 6.86 28.84 42.53
C PHE A 3 6.85 27.34 42.88
N SER A 4 6.68 27.00 44.16
CA SER A 4 6.63 25.59 44.60
C SER A 4 5.27 24.94 44.31
N THR A 5 4.20 25.74 44.23
CA THR A 5 2.85 25.28 43.90
C THR A 5 2.68 25.00 42.41
N PHE A 6 3.40 25.71 41.53
CA PHE A 6 3.33 25.47 40.07
C PHE A 6 3.98 24.14 39.64
N ILE A 7 5.07 23.73 40.30
CA ILE A 7 5.76 22.47 40.00
C ILE A 7 4.95 21.25 40.47
N VAL A 8 4.26 21.37 41.61
CA VAL A 8 3.40 20.29 42.14
C VAL A 8 2.14 20.12 41.27
N ILE A 9 1.55 21.20 40.77
CA ILE A 9 0.39 21.15 39.87
C ILE A 9 0.80 20.57 38.49
N CYS A 10 1.99 20.88 37.98
CA CYS A 10 2.49 20.26 36.74
C CYS A 10 2.81 18.76 36.90
N LEU A 11 3.31 18.31 38.06
CA LEU A 11 3.55 16.88 38.32
C LEU A 11 2.26 16.07 38.48
N GLU A 12 1.20 16.65 39.06
CA GLU A 12 -0.11 15.97 39.12
C GLU A 12 -0.85 15.95 37.77
N ILE A 13 -0.74 17.01 36.95
CA ILE A 13 -1.32 17.02 35.60
C ILE A 13 -0.56 16.08 34.66
N LEU A 14 0.76 15.93 34.82
CA LEU A 14 1.55 14.93 34.07
C LEU A 14 1.19 13.49 34.51
N CYS A 15 0.88 13.25 35.79
CA CYS A 15 0.37 11.96 36.26
C CYS A 15 -1.06 11.65 35.77
N LEU A 16 -1.90 12.67 35.58
CA LEU A 16 -3.26 12.50 35.03
C LEU A 16 -3.28 12.33 33.50
N LEU A 17 -2.26 12.81 32.78
CA LEU A 17 -2.13 12.63 31.33
C LEU A 17 -1.35 11.37 30.90
N VAL A 18 -0.68 10.67 31.83
CA VAL A 18 -0.02 9.37 31.56
C VAL A 18 -0.98 8.17 31.78
N ASN A 19 -2.18 8.40 32.32
CA ASN A 19 -3.20 7.36 32.51
C ASN A 19 -4.17 7.17 31.32
N SER A 20 -3.87 7.72 30.14
CA SER A 20 -4.57 7.37 28.90
C SER A 20 -3.81 6.36 28.03
N LEU A 21 -2.90 5.58 28.62
CA LEU A 21 -2.54 4.28 28.06
C LEU A 21 -3.77 3.38 28.19
N ASP A 22 -4.34 2.97 27.05
CA ASP A 22 -5.41 1.99 26.94
C ASP A 22 -5.27 0.93 28.03
N SER A 23 -6.11 1.04 29.06
CA SER A 23 -6.23 0.02 30.09
C SER A 23 -6.58 -1.28 29.39
N ALA A 24 -5.68 -2.26 29.46
CA ALA A 24 -6.01 -3.65 29.12
C ALA A 24 -7.38 -3.97 29.76
N PRO A 25 -8.30 -4.60 29.01
CA PRO A 25 -9.66 -4.81 29.50
C PRO A 25 -9.60 -5.52 30.85
N SER A 26 -10.25 -4.93 31.86
CA SER A 26 -10.33 -5.50 33.20
C SER A 26 -10.78 -6.96 33.13
N GLU A 27 -10.22 -7.82 33.98
CA GLU A 27 -10.39 -9.27 34.02
C GLU A 27 -11.86 -9.74 34.28
N SER A 28 -12.81 -8.80 34.33
CA SER A 28 -14.19 -9.00 34.80
C SER A 28 -15.27 -9.08 33.70
N GLN A 29 -14.94 -9.04 32.40
CA GLN A 29 -15.93 -9.11 31.31
C GLN A 29 -15.64 -10.12 30.17
N LEU A 30 -14.71 -11.07 30.36
CA LEU A 30 -14.62 -12.23 29.45
C LEU A 30 -15.63 -13.29 29.91
N ASN A 31 -16.81 -13.34 29.28
CA ASN A 31 -17.73 -14.47 29.40
C ASN A 31 -17.02 -15.74 28.93
N LEU A 32 -16.34 -16.43 29.84
CA LEU A 32 -15.66 -17.68 29.56
C LEU A 32 -16.71 -18.71 29.08
N PRO A 33 -16.44 -19.46 28.00
CA PRO A 33 -17.36 -20.48 27.54
C PRO A 33 -17.68 -21.47 28.67
N SER A 34 -18.91 -21.98 28.75
CA SER A 34 -19.35 -22.87 29.82
C SER A 34 -18.55 -24.18 29.97
N PHE A 35 -17.78 -24.55 28.93
CA PHE A 35 -16.86 -25.69 28.94
C PHE A 35 -15.48 -25.38 29.55
N CYS A 36 -15.20 -24.12 29.87
CA CYS A 36 -13.96 -23.64 30.45
C CYS A 36 -14.08 -23.61 31.98
N ASP A 37 -13.72 -24.70 32.65
CA ASP A 37 -13.81 -24.86 34.11
C ASP A 37 -12.58 -24.30 34.87
N LYS A 38 -11.56 -23.84 34.15
CA LYS A 38 -10.28 -23.28 34.64
C LYS A 38 -9.85 -22.14 33.70
N GLU A 39 -8.69 -21.54 33.92
CA GLU A 39 -8.16 -20.55 32.98
C GLU A 39 -7.95 -21.15 31.57
N CYS A 40 -8.57 -20.53 30.56
CA CYS A 40 -8.48 -20.88 29.13
C CYS A 40 -7.89 -19.74 28.29
N PRO A 41 -7.37 -20.05 27.08
CA PRO A 41 -7.02 -19.02 26.12
C PRO A 41 -8.29 -18.26 25.69
N PRO A 42 -8.31 -16.92 25.80
CA PRO A 42 -9.45 -16.14 25.37
C PRO A 42 -9.57 -16.16 23.85
N PHE A 43 -10.80 -16.20 23.35
CA PHE A 43 -11.06 -16.14 21.93
C PHE A 43 -12.32 -15.33 21.61
N GLU A 44 -12.33 -14.77 20.40
CA GLU A 44 -13.50 -14.19 19.76
C GLU A 44 -14.00 -15.16 18.69
N SER A 45 -15.30 -15.45 18.67
CA SER A 45 -15.92 -16.19 17.57
C SER A 45 -16.23 -15.20 16.44
N LEU A 46 -15.48 -15.29 15.35
CA LEU A 46 -15.60 -14.37 14.22
C LEU A 46 -16.80 -14.72 13.35
N CYS A 47 -17.02 -16.03 13.14
CA CYS A 47 -18.16 -16.56 12.41
C CYS A 47 -18.33 -18.06 12.68
N SER A 48 -19.49 -18.59 12.33
CA SER A 48 -19.80 -20.02 12.49
C SER A 48 -20.55 -20.56 11.29
N THR A 49 -20.25 -21.80 10.93
CA THR A 49 -21.04 -22.62 10.01
C THR A 49 -21.74 -23.72 10.81
N THR A 50 -22.53 -24.56 10.13
CA THR A 50 -23.10 -25.77 10.73
C THR A 50 -22.04 -26.81 11.11
N ASP A 51 -20.82 -26.74 10.56
CA ASP A 51 -19.78 -27.75 10.71
C ASP A 51 -18.57 -27.32 11.55
N TYR A 52 -18.29 -26.03 11.63
CA TYR A 52 -17.13 -25.46 12.31
C TYR A 52 -17.32 -23.97 12.61
N GLU A 53 -16.54 -23.47 13.55
CA GLU A 53 -16.42 -22.04 13.87
C GLU A 53 -15.06 -21.50 13.40
N VAL A 54 -15.00 -20.21 13.11
CA VAL A 54 -13.75 -19.48 12.90
C VAL A 54 -13.52 -18.62 14.13
N ARG A 55 -12.43 -18.87 14.85
CA ARG A 55 -12.13 -18.18 16.11
C ARG A 55 -10.78 -17.49 16.05
N ARG A 56 -10.71 -16.29 16.62
CA ARG A 56 -9.47 -15.56 16.87
C ARG A 56 -9.05 -15.78 18.32
N TYR A 57 -7.89 -16.37 18.53
CA TYR A 57 -7.28 -16.53 19.84
C TYR A 57 -6.26 -15.43 20.07
N ALA A 58 -6.31 -14.77 21.22
CA ALA A 58 -5.34 -13.75 21.59
C ALA A 58 -3.94 -14.37 21.77
N SER A 59 -2.90 -13.52 21.74
CA SER A 59 -1.54 -13.95 22.04
C SER A 59 -1.46 -14.56 23.45
N ALA A 60 -0.79 -15.70 23.56
CA ALA A 60 -0.70 -16.46 24.81
C ALA A 60 0.62 -17.21 24.93
N MET A 61 1.11 -17.36 26.16
CA MET A 61 2.26 -18.20 26.46
C MET A 61 1.83 -19.64 26.74
N TRP A 62 2.56 -20.59 26.17
CA TRP A 62 2.33 -22.03 26.28
C TRP A 62 3.59 -22.74 26.74
N VAL A 63 3.42 -23.81 27.51
CA VAL A 63 4.49 -24.76 27.76
C VAL A 63 4.24 -25.99 26.91
N SER A 64 5.24 -26.38 26.14
CA SER A 64 5.14 -27.39 25.10
C SER A 64 6.20 -28.46 25.25
N THR A 65 5.89 -29.66 24.77
CA THR A 65 6.90 -30.69 24.66
C THR A 65 6.57 -31.74 23.61
N THR A 66 7.59 -32.20 22.89
CA THR A 66 7.43 -33.16 21.80
C THR A 66 7.96 -34.54 22.17
N GLU A 67 7.23 -35.58 21.75
CA GLU A 67 7.71 -36.96 21.66
C GLU A 67 7.84 -37.34 20.18
N TYR A 68 8.96 -37.96 19.81
CA TYR A 68 9.25 -38.41 18.45
C TYR A 68 9.26 -39.95 18.38
N GLY A 69 8.76 -40.52 17.29
CA GLY A 69 8.87 -41.95 16.95
C GLY A 69 7.61 -42.80 17.18
N ASP A 70 7.71 -44.10 16.92
CA ASP A 70 6.59 -45.05 16.74
C ASP A 70 5.80 -45.42 18.00
N SER A 71 6.02 -44.72 19.11
CA SER A 71 5.25 -44.92 20.35
C SER A 71 3.73 -44.77 20.15
N GLY A 72 3.31 -44.16 19.05
CA GLY A 72 1.91 -43.99 18.68
C GLY A 72 1.25 -42.88 19.50
N PHE A 73 0.14 -42.35 18.97
CA PHE A 73 -0.55 -41.18 19.51
C PHE A 73 -0.75 -41.21 21.04
N SER A 74 -1.26 -42.33 21.57
CA SER A 74 -1.63 -42.44 22.98
C SER A 74 -0.42 -42.42 23.92
N MET A 75 0.66 -43.12 23.58
CA MET A 75 1.86 -43.18 24.44
C MET A 75 2.71 -41.94 24.32
N GLY A 76 2.85 -41.38 23.10
CA GLY A 76 3.49 -40.09 22.90
C GLY A 76 2.79 -39.00 23.71
N GLN A 77 1.46 -38.91 23.64
CA GLN A 77 0.68 -37.97 24.45
C GLN A 77 0.86 -38.19 25.96
N LEU A 78 0.86 -39.45 26.43
CA LEU A 78 1.03 -39.76 27.84
C LEU A 78 2.40 -39.31 28.37
N ARG A 79 3.49 -39.69 27.70
CA ARG A 79 4.85 -39.33 28.12
C ARG A 79 5.08 -37.83 28.09
N ALA A 80 4.60 -37.15 27.04
CA ALA A 80 4.65 -35.70 26.95
C ALA A 80 3.86 -35.02 28.08
N ALA A 81 2.62 -35.47 28.35
CA ALA A 81 1.80 -34.94 29.43
C ALA A 81 2.42 -35.14 30.81
N GLU A 82 3.05 -36.30 31.09
CA GLU A 82 3.76 -36.54 32.35
C GLU A 82 4.90 -35.54 32.58
N ARG A 83 5.64 -35.18 31.53
CA ARG A 83 6.72 -34.16 31.61
C ARG A 83 6.16 -32.77 31.90
N LEU A 84 5.04 -32.38 31.28
CA LEU A 84 4.37 -31.12 31.59
C LEU A 84 3.82 -31.09 33.03
N VAL A 85 3.32 -32.22 33.54
CA VAL A 85 2.88 -32.32 34.93
C VAL A 85 4.04 -32.11 35.90
N MET A 86 5.22 -32.68 35.63
CA MET A 86 6.41 -32.45 36.48
C MET A 86 6.77 -30.97 36.54
N TYR A 87 6.81 -30.30 35.38
CA TYR A 87 7.05 -28.85 35.31
C TYR A 87 6.05 -28.04 36.15
N ILE A 88 4.75 -28.34 36.01
CA ILE A 88 3.67 -27.68 36.76
C ILE A 88 3.76 -27.98 38.28
N GLN A 89 4.30 -29.13 38.67
CA GLN A 89 4.42 -29.54 40.08
C GLN A 89 5.68 -29.03 40.78
N GLY A 90 6.52 -28.26 40.09
CA GLY A 90 7.71 -27.64 40.69
C GLY A 90 9.04 -28.01 40.02
N ASP A 91 9.05 -28.83 38.96
CA ASP A 91 10.27 -29.09 38.18
C ASP A 91 10.59 -27.94 37.20
N ASN A 92 10.77 -26.75 37.79
CA ASN A 92 11.07 -25.50 37.11
C ASN A 92 12.11 -24.70 37.92
N SER A 93 12.70 -23.66 37.33
CA SER A 93 13.78 -22.89 37.95
C SER A 93 13.43 -22.32 39.32
N LYS A 94 12.17 -21.94 39.53
CA LYS A 94 11.68 -21.36 40.79
C LYS A 94 11.20 -22.41 41.81
N GLY A 95 11.12 -23.69 41.44
CA GLY A 95 10.65 -24.75 42.35
C GLY A 95 9.18 -24.62 42.77
N VAL A 96 8.38 -23.83 42.06
CA VAL A 96 7.01 -23.49 42.46
C VAL A 96 5.97 -24.29 41.71
N LYS A 97 4.85 -24.60 42.37
CA LYS A 97 3.69 -25.22 41.72
C LYS A 97 2.91 -24.18 40.93
N LEU A 98 2.60 -24.50 39.68
CA LEU A 98 1.88 -23.60 38.78
C LEU A 98 0.36 -23.88 38.79
N PRO A 99 -0.47 -22.85 38.60
CA PRO A 99 -1.90 -23.05 38.37
C PRO A 99 -2.14 -23.96 37.15
N LEU A 100 -3.12 -24.85 37.26
CA LEU A 100 -3.57 -25.62 36.12
C LEU A 100 -4.44 -24.78 35.20
N THR A 101 -4.19 -24.93 33.91
CA THR A 101 -4.94 -24.30 32.83
C THR A 101 -5.53 -25.38 31.92
N VAL A 102 -6.41 -24.96 31.02
CA VAL A 102 -6.98 -25.81 29.96
C VAL A 102 -7.02 -24.99 28.66
N PRO A 103 -7.14 -25.62 27.48
CA PRO A 103 -7.10 -27.06 27.21
C PRO A 103 -5.68 -27.62 27.22
N LEU A 104 -5.59 -28.95 27.41
CA LEU A 104 -4.41 -29.70 26.96
C LEU A 104 -4.51 -29.87 25.44
N VAL A 105 -3.61 -29.22 24.71
CA VAL A 105 -3.58 -29.24 23.24
C VAL A 105 -2.58 -30.29 22.78
N THR A 106 -2.96 -31.09 21.79
CA THR A 106 -2.05 -32.04 21.14
C THR A 106 -1.98 -31.74 19.65
N GLN A 107 -0.81 -31.30 19.21
CA GLN A 107 -0.47 -31.03 17.81
C GLN A 107 0.00 -32.33 17.16
N LEU A 108 -0.56 -32.62 15.98
CA LEU A 108 -0.33 -33.85 15.22
C LEU A 108 -0.17 -33.56 13.74
N SER A 109 0.66 -34.34 13.06
CA SER A 109 0.60 -34.50 11.61
C SER A 109 -0.21 -35.76 11.24
N MET A 110 -0.66 -35.85 9.99
CA MET A 110 -1.34 -37.06 9.51
C MET A 110 -0.42 -38.30 9.48
N SER A 111 0.88 -38.10 9.26
CA SER A 111 1.92 -39.15 9.35
C SER A 111 2.05 -39.70 10.78
N GLY A 112 2.00 -38.82 11.78
CA GLY A 112 2.04 -39.17 13.20
C GLY A 112 3.45 -39.41 13.75
N ASP A 113 4.48 -38.87 13.08
CA ASP A 113 5.90 -39.07 13.42
C ASP A 113 6.31 -38.32 14.70
N ALA A 114 5.56 -37.27 15.06
CA ALA A 114 5.75 -36.46 16.24
C ALA A 114 4.42 -36.14 16.92
N VAL A 115 4.43 -36.14 18.25
CA VAL A 115 3.30 -35.74 19.09
C VAL A 115 3.79 -34.61 20.00
N THR A 116 3.33 -33.39 19.74
CA THR A 116 3.61 -32.24 20.60
C THR A 116 2.41 -32.00 21.50
N VAL A 117 2.63 -31.98 22.81
CA VAL A 117 1.59 -31.68 23.81
C VAL A 117 1.91 -30.33 24.44
N SER A 118 0.90 -29.49 24.58
CA SER A 118 1.02 -28.13 25.08
C SER A 118 -0.11 -27.78 26.03
N THR A 119 0.16 -26.94 27.01
CA THR A 119 -0.85 -26.35 27.90
C THR A 119 -0.52 -24.88 28.14
N LEU A 120 -1.57 -24.08 28.38
CA LEU A 120 -1.45 -22.64 28.59
C LEU A 120 -0.63 -22.36 29.86
N VAL A 121 0.28 -21.40 29.83
CA VAL A 121 0.88 -20.85 31.06
C VAL A 121 -0.08 -19.79 31.57
N SER A 122 -0.39 -19.80 32.87
CA SER A 122 -1.31 -18.83 33.48
C SER A 122 -0.86 -17.40 33.18
N ARG A 123 -1.79 -16.52 32.81
CA ARG A 123 -1.54 -15.11 32.45
C ARG A 123 -0.76 -14.36 33.52
N LYS A 124 -0.99 -14.69 34.80
CA LYS A 124 -0.30 -14.09 35.95
C LYS A 124 1.22 -14.35 35.96
N LEU A 125 1.68 -15.31 35.16
CA LEU A 125 3.09 -15.69 35.07
C LEU A 125 3.76 -15.24 33.76
N HIS A 126 3.03 -14.59 32.82
CA HIS A 126 3.58 -14.26 31.49
C HIS A 126 4.78 -13.31 31.54
N ALA A 127 4.82 -12.39 32.51
CA ALA A 127 5.93 -11.45 32.65
C ALA A 127 7.25 -12.11 33.10
N ASP A 128 7.17 -13.18 33.89
CA ASP A 128 8.34 -13.86 34.44
C ASP A 128 8.04 -15.36 34.68
N PRO A 129 7.92 -16.13 33.58
CA PRO A 129 7.54 -17.54 33.66
C PRO A 129 8.68 -18.39 34.24
N PRO A 130 8.39 -19.35 35.14
CA PRO A 130 9.41 -20.26 35.63
C PRO A 130 9.97 -21.10 34.47
N THR A 131 11.26 -20.98 34.18
CA THR A 131 11.91 -21.75 33.11
C THR A 131 11.90 -23.25 33.41
N PRO A 132 11.62 -24.13 32.43
CA PRO A 132 11.66 -25.58 32.63
C PRO A 132 13.08 -26.08 32.94
N ARG A 133 13.21 -27.07 33.82
CA ARG A 133 14.49 -27.77 34.05
C ARG A 133 14.73 -28.92 33.08
N HIS A 134 13.65 -29.56 32.62
CA HIS A 134 13.75 -30.67 31.68
C HIS A 134 14.07 -30.16 30.26
N PRO A 135 15.12 -30.68 29.57
CA PRO A 135 15.62 -30.12 28.30
C PRO A 135 14.70 -30.25 27.08
N LYS A 136 13.56 -30.93 27.23
CA LYS A 136 12.57 -31.16 26.17
C LYS A 136 11.30 -30.34 26.38
N VAL A 137 11.18 -29.67 27.53
CA VAL A 137 10.04 -28.83 27.87
C VAL A 137 10.44 -27.40 27.55
N VAL A 138 9.65 -26.75 26.71
CA VAL A 138 9.96 -25.41 26.18
C VAL A 138 8.79 -24.46 26.42
N LEU A 139 9.08 -23.16 26.50
CA LEU A 139 8.08 -22.10 26.61
C LEU A 139 7.95 -21.38 25.27
N ASP A 140 6.74 -21.36 24.72
CA ASP A 140 6.40 -20.72 23.46
C ASP A 140 5.50 -19.52 23.70
N VAL A 141 5.70 -18.44 22.94
CA VAL A 141 4.65 -17.44 22.73
C VAL A 141 4.00 -17.71 21.39
N LEU A 142 2.69 -17.94 21.46
CA LEU A 142 1.83 -18.00 20.29
C LEU A 142 1.30 -16.58 20.04
N PRO A 143 1.57 -15.97 18.87
CA PRO A 143 0.95 -14.71 18.50
C PRO A 143 -0.56 -14.88 18.31
N GLU A 144 -1.28 -13.77 18.24
CA GLU A 144 -2.71 -13.80 17.91
C GLU A 144 -2.94 -14.60 16.61
N THR A 145 -3.85 -15.56 16.68
CA THR A 145 -4.00 -16.61 15.64
C THR A 145 -5.46 -16.90 15.38
N VAL A 146 -5.82 -17.03 14.10
CA VAL A 146 -7.15 -17.45 13.66
C VAL A 146 -7.15 -18.94 13.32
N LEU A 147 -8.10 -19.67 13.90
CA LEU A 147 -8.24 -21.13 13.75
C LEU A 147 -9.65 -21.49 13.29
N TYR A 148 -9.76 -22.52 12.44
CA TYR A 148 -11.01 -23.25 12.25
C TYR A 148 -11.18 -24.25 13.39
N VAL A 149 -12.34 -24.26 14.04
CA VAL A 149 -12.60 -25.04 15.25
C VAL A 149 -13.83 -25.91 15.08
N ARG A 150 -13.68 -27.22 15.28
CA ARG A 150 -14.79 -28.18 15.30
C ARG A 150 -14.93 -28.83 16.67
N PRO A 151 -16.00 -28.56 17.43
CA PRO A 151 -16.25 -29.22 18.70
C PRO A 151 -16.73 -30.67 18.50
N PHE A 152 -16.32 -31.57 19.40
CA PHE A 152 -16.81 -32.95 19.44
C PHE A 152 -16.76 -33.53 20.86
N SER A 153 -17.65 -34.47 21.14
CA SER A 153 -17.68 -35.19 22.42
C SER A 153 -17.05 -36.58 22.31
N GLY A 154 -16.46 -37.07 23.40
CA GLY A 154 -16.00 -38.46 23.50
C GLY A 154 -14.57 -38.60 24.02
N TYR A 155 -14.06 -39.83 23.98
CA TYR A 155 -12.66 -40.13 24.31
C TYR A 155 -11.79 -39.93 23.07
N THR A 156 -10.73 -39.14 23.19
CA THR A 156 -9.79 -38.86 22.10
C THR A 156 -8.90 -40.08 21.78
N THR A 157 -9.46 -41.11 21.16
CA THR A 157 -8.68 -42.20 20.56
C THR A 157 -8.08 -41.72 19.24
N ARG A 158 -6.98 -42.36 18.78
CA ARG A 158 -6.35 -42.03 17.49
C ARG A 158 -7.36 -42.07 16.34
N SER A 159 -8.21 -43.09 16.30
CA SER A 159 -9.22 -43.27 15.25
C SER A 159 -10.29 -42.17 15.28
N LEU A 160 -10.83 -41.83 16.46
CA LEU A 160 -11.84 -40.78 16.57
C LEU A 160 -11.26 -39.42 16.20
N VAL A 161 -10.07 -39.10 16.71
CA VAL A 161 -9.39 -37.84 16.42
C VAL A 161 -9.15 -37.67 14.92
N LYS A 162 -8.58 -38.70 14.26
CA LYS A 162 -8.37 -38.68 12.80
C LYS A 162 -9.70 -38.53 12.05
N ALA A 163 -10.75 -39.23 12.46
CA ALA A 163 -12.06 -39.12 11.83
C ALA A 163 -12.68 -37.72 11.99
N GLN A 164 -12.51 -37.05 13.14
CA GLN A 164 -13.01 -35.68 13.33
C GLN A 164 -12.19 -34.66 12.55
N ALA A 165 -10.87 -34.82 12.47
CA ALA A 165 -10.02 -33.99 11.62
C ALA A 165 -10.38 -34.11 10.14
N GLN A 166 -10.57 -35.34 9.64
CA GLN A 166 -11.03 -35.58 8.26
C GLN A 166 -12.40 -34.97 7.97
N LYS A 167 -13.33 -35.01 8.94
CA LYS A 167 -14.63 -34.32 8.80
C LYS A 167 -14.44 -32.82 8.65
N LEU A 168 -13.61 -32.20 9.48
CA LEU A 168 -13.30 -30.78 9.37
C LEU A 168 -12.65 -30.44 8.02
N PHE A 169 -11.63 -31.19 7.59
CA PHE A 169 -10.98 -30.96 6.30
C PHE A 169 -11.95 -31.04 5.11
N LYS A 170 -12.85 -32.04 5.10
CA LYS A 170 -13.90 -32.14 4.08
C LYS A 170 -14.85 -30.93 4.08
N SER A 171 -15.23 -30.45 5.27
CA SER A 171 -16.07 -29.25 5.38
C SER A 171 -15.35 -28.00 4.91
N LEU A 172 -14.06 -27.84 5.22
CA LEU A 172 -13.23 -26.72 4.74
C LEU A 172 -13.09 -26.74 3.22
N GLN A 173 -12.78 -27.91 2.63
CA GLN A 173 -12.70 -28.07 1.18
C GLN A 173 -14.03 -27.78 0.47
N ARG A 174 -15.13 -28.33 0.98
CA ARG A 174 -16.46 -28.12 0.41
C ARG A 174 -16.87 -26.64 0.43
N ASN A 175 -16.45 -25.90 1.44
CA ASN A 175 -16.72 -24.48 1.58
C ASN A 175 -15.65 -23.59 0.91
N ALA A 176 -14.69 -24.18 0.19
CA ALA A 176 -13.57 -23.46 -0.44
C ALA A 176 -12.79 -22.55 0.53
N GLU A 177 -12.62 -23.03 1.77
CA GLU A 177 -11.83 -22.33 2.79
C GLU A 177 -10.32 -22.49 2.53
N PRO A 178 -9.53 -21.43 2.73
CA PRO A 178 -8.08 -21.50 2.60
C PRO A 178 -7.48 -22.14 3.85
N PHE A 179 -6.68 -23.19 3.66
CA PHE A 179 -5.87 -23.84 4.68
C PHE A 179 -4.65 -24.51 4.03
N TYR A 180 -3.64 -24.87 4.83
CA TYR A 180 -2.35 -25.37 4.32
C TYR A 180 -2.40 -26.80 3.76
N GLY A 181 -3.55 -27.46 3.84
CA GLY A 181 -3.78 -28.81 3.32
C GLY A 181 -3.86 -29.88 4.41
N GLU A 182 -4.36 -31.07 4.04
CA GLU A 182 -4.60 -32.16 4.99
C GLU A 182 -3.33 -32.83 5.51
N GLN A 183 -2.22 -32.68 4.80
CA GLN A 183 -0.93 -33.27 5.18
C GLN A 183 -0.19 -32.44 6.24
N ASP A 184 -0.70 -31.25 6.56
CA ASP A 184 -0.13 -30.36 7.56
C ASP A 184 -0.67 -30.67 8.98
N TYR A 185 -0.35 -29.80 9.95
CA TYR A 185 -0.74 -29.97 11.35
C TYR A 185 -2.23 -29.74 11.58
N PHE A 186 -2.80 -30.58 12.45
CA PHE A 186 -4.07 -30.32 13.12
C PHE A 186 -3.90 -30.53 14.64
N TYR A 187 -4.84 -29.98 15.40
CA TYR A 187 -4.73 -29.88 16.84
C TYR A 187 -5.93 -30.51 17.52
N VAL A 188 -5.70 -31.15 18.65
CA VAL A 188 -6.75 -31.68 19.52
C VAL A 188 -6.70 -30.94 20.84
N ALA A 189 -7.66 -30.06 21.08
CA ALA A 189 -7.80 -29.38 22.35
C ALA A 189 -8.74 -30.15 23.28
N ARG A 190 -8.25 -30.53 24.46
CA ARG A 190 -9.00 -31.27 25.48
C ARG A 190 -9.21 -30.39 26.71
N TYR A 191 -10.46 -30.05 26.99
CA TYR A 191 -10.83 -29.20 28.12
C TYR A 191 -10.88 -29.92 29.49
N PRO A 192 -10.95 -31.26 29.60
CA PRO A 192 -10.56 -31.91 30.84
C PRO A 192 -9.05 -31.73 31.08
N SER A 193 -8.68 -31.07 32.19
CA SER A 193 -7.29 -30.68 32.51
C SER A 193 -6.33 -31.87 32.72
N LEU A 194 -5.03 -31.55 32.89
CA LEU A 194 -3.98 -32.47 33.36
C LEU A 194 -4.28 -33.15 34.71
N ASP A 195 -5.37 -32.80 35.42
CA ASP A 195 -5.84 -33.48 36.64
C ASP A 195 -5.89 -35.00 36.50
N ALA A 196 -6.28 -35.51 35.33
CA ALA A 196 -6.32 -36.95 35.04
C ALA A 196 -4.94 -37.64 35.05
N TYR A 197 -3.85 -36.86 34.99
CA TYR A 197 -2.45 -37.29 35.03
C TYR A 197 -1.78 -37.03 36.39
N LYS A 198 -2.40 -36.25 37.30
CA LYS A 198 -1.88 -36.00 38.65
C LYS A 198 -2.06 -37.19 39.62
N THR A 199 -3.10 -38.00 39.43
CA THR A 199 -3.36 -39.16 40.32
C THR A 199 -2.47 -40.34 39.96
N PRO A 200 -1.74 -40.96 40.91
CA PRO A 200 -0.98 -42.17 40.66
C PRO A 200 -1.91 -43.26 40.14
N LYS A 201 -1.73 -43.69 38.90
CA LYS A 201 -2.46 -44.85 38.38
C LYS A 201 -1.79 -46.12 38.94
N PRO A 202 -2.56 -47.14 39.34
CA PRO A 202 -1.99 -48.37 39.87
C PRO A 202 -0.96 -48.95 38.89
N ARG A 203 0.11 -49.57 39.42
CA ARG A 203 1.25 -50.10 38.66
C ARG A 203 0.82 -50.94 37.45
N ASN A 204 -0.30 -51.66 37.59
CA ASN A 204 -0.89 -52.54 36.59
C ASN A 204 -1.59 -51.77 35.44
N TRP A 205 -2.09 -50.55 35.68
CA TRP A 205 -2.65 -49.69 34.63
C TRP A 205 -1.55 -49.05 33.77
N ARG A 206 -0.43 -48.67 34.38
CA ARG A 206 0.78 -48.25 33.66
C ARG A 206 1.34 -49.43 32.86
N HIS A 207 1.40 -50.64 33.44
CA HIS A 207 1.81 -51.85 32.74
C HIS A 207 0.89 -52.20 31.56
N CYS A 208 -0.43 -52.10 31.70
CA CYS A 208 -1.38 -52.33 30.59
C CYS A 208 -1.21 -51.31 29.45
N LEU A 209 -0.94 -50.04 29.76
CA LEU A 209 -0.63 -49.02 28.74
C LEU A 209 0.76 -49.20 28.10
N LEU A 210 1.73 -49.73 28.85
CA LEU A 210 3.12 -49.86 28.42
C LEU A 210 3.42 -51.20 27.71
N TYR A 211 2.69 -52.28 28.03
CA TYR A 211 3.05 -53.66 27.68
C TYR A 211 1.86 -54.62 27.42
N GLY A 212 0.60 -54.20 27.63
CA GLY A 212 -0.56 -55.11 27.59
C GLY A 212 -1.26 -55.15 26.22
N ASP A 213 -1.68 -56.34 25.82
CA ASP A 213 -2.48 -56.56 24.62
C ASP A 213 -3.92 -56.05 24.84
N ALA A 214 -4.64 -55.71 23.75
CA ALA A 214 -5.99 -55.12 23.82
C ALA A 214 -6.97 -55.89 24.71
N HIS A 215 -6.81 -57.21 24.81
CA HIS A 215 -7.64 -58.12 25.59
C HIS A 215 -7.42 -58.00 27.12
N GLU A 216 -6.20 -57.67 27.53
CA GLU A 216 -5.81 -57.57 28.94
C GLU A 216 -6.35 -56.27 29.58
N CYS A 217 -6.40 -55.19 28.80
CA CYS A 217 -6.94 -53.90 29.25
C CYS A 217 -8.48 -53.86 29.29
N ASP A 218 -9.16 -54.71 28.51
CA ASP A 218 -10.61 -54.84 28.55
C ASP A 218 -11.10 -55.59 29.81
N SER A 219 -10.31 -56.54 30.33
CA SER A 219 -10.59 -57.22 31.61
C SER A 219 -10.60 -56.24 32.80
N TYR A 220 -9.68 -55.26 32.81
CA TYR A 220 -9.57 -54.23 33.84
C TYR A 220 -10.70 -53.19 33.76
N ARG A 221 -11.13 -52.84 32.53
CA ARG A 221 -12.33 -52.02 32.27
C ARG A 221 -13.61 -52.69 32.77
N ALA A 222 -13.72 -54.01 32.64
CA ALA A 222 -14.84 -54.79 33.14
C ALA A 222 -14.90 -54.81 34.68
N GLN A 223 -13.75 -54.91 35.35
CA GLN A 223 -13.65 -54.86 36.81
C GLN A 223 -14.06 -53.49 37.39
N LYS A 224 -13.64 -52.38 36.77
CA LYS A 224 -13.98 -51.02 37.23
C LYS A 224 -15.44 -50.63 36.93
N ARG A 225 -16.07 -51.25 35.93
CA ARG A 225 -17.51 -51.09 35.65
C ARG A 225 -18.39 -51.70 36.73
N ARG A 226 -17.89 -52.68 37.51
CA ARG A 226 -18.64 -53.32 38.60
C ARG A 226 -18.66 -52.52 39.91
N THR A 227 -17.81 -51.50 40.07
CA THR A 227 -17.63 -50.79 41.36
C THR A 227 -18.01 -49.30 41.38
N SER A 228 -18.55 -48.73 40.30
CA SER A 228 -19.04 -47.34 40.33
C SER A 228 -20.51 -47.22 39.94
N SER A 229 -21.41 -47.33 40.93
CA SER A 229 -22.79 -46.86 40.82
C SER A 229 -22.85 -45.32 40.84
N SER A 230 -23.45 -44.76 39.79
CA SER A 230 -24.03 -43.41 39.65
C SER A 230 -23.31 -42.19 40.28
N SER A 231 -22.76 -41.33 39.43
CA SER A 231 -23.31 -39.98 39.13
C SER A 231 -22.24 -39.06 38.50
N ARG A 232 -22.65 -38.24 37.52
CA ARG A 232 -21.85 -37.33 36.66
C ARG A 232 -21.02 -37.97 35.54
N ARG A 233 -21.68 -38.51 34.51
CA ARG A 233 -21.09 -38.53 33.14
C ARG A 233 -21.04 -37.10 32.60
N GLY A 234 -20.06 -36.30 33.03
CA GLY A 234 -19.75 -35.05 32.35
C GLY A 234 -19.37 -35.36 30.90
N ARG A 235 -20.10 -34.81 29.92
CA ARG A 235 -19.72 -34.89 28.50
C ARG A 235 -18.34 -34.27 28.36
N ARG A 236 -17.32 -35.07 28.00
CA ARG A 236 -15.97 -34.55 27.72
C ARG A 236 -16.03 -33.70 26.47
N TYR A 237 -15.77 -32.41 26.62
CA TYR A 237 -15.70 -31.45 25.53
C TYR A 237 -14.29 -31.42 24.96
N ASN A 238 -14.17 -31.63 23.65
CA ASN A 238 -12.92 -31.57 22.92
C ASN A 238 -13.15 -30.79 21.64
N GLU A 239 -12.06 -30.27 21.06
CA GLU A 239 -12.10 -29.56 19.79
C GLU A 239 -11.01 -30.06 18.87
N ILE A 240 -11.28 -30.05 17.56
CA ILE A 240 -10.25 -30.08 16.54
C ILE A 240 -9.98 -28.64 16.11
N TRP A 241 -8.72 -28.23 16.10
CA TRP A 241 -8.31 -26.96 15.49
C TRP A 241 -7.50 -27.19 14.23
N VAL A 242 -7.68 -26.31 13.25
CA VAL A 242 -6.88 -26.22 12.02
C VAL A 242 -6.46 -24.77 11.85
N PHE A 243 -5.17 -24.53 11.59
CA PHE A 243 -4.64 -23.18 11.38
C PHE A 243 -5.27 -22.53 10.15
N ALA A 244 -5.77 -21.30 10.31
CA ALA A 244 -6.28 -20.50 9.20
C ALA A 244 -5.28 -19.41 8.82
N THR A 245 -4.96 -18.50 9.74
CA THR A 245 -4.03 -17.39 9.49
C THR A 245 -3.57 -16.71 10.79
N ASN A 246 -2.57 -15.83 10.68
CA ASN A 246 -2.06 -14.94 11.72
C ASN A 246 -1.53 -13.65 11.07
N GLU A 247 -1.13 -12.65 11.87
CA GLU A 247 -0.60 -11.36 11.36
C GLU A 247 0.52 -11.58 10.32
N ARG A 248 1.48 -12.45 10.63
CA ARG A 248 2.64 -12.73 9.78
C ARG A 248 2.25 -13.28 8.41
N THR A 249 1.39 -14.29 8.37
CA THR A 249 0.89 -14.89 7.12
C THR A 249 0.05 -13.90 6.33
N GLN A 250 -0.78 -13.09 7.00
CA GLN A 250 -1.61 -12.08 6.35
C GLN A 250 -0.76 -10.97 5.72
N ASN A 251 0.23 -10.43 6.44
CA ASN A 251 1.13 -9.39 5.93
C ASN A 251 1.90 -9.86 4.69
N TYR A 252 2.41 -11.09 4.72
CA TYR A 252 3.05 -11.70 3.55
C TYR A 252 2.09 -11.81 2.36
N ARG A 253 0.86 -12.30 2.58
CA ARG A 253 -0.14 -12.45 1.51
C ARG A 253 -0.54 -11.10 0.93
N GLN A 254 -0.72 -10.08 1.76
CA GLN A 254 -0.97 -8.70 1.34
C GLN A 254 0.15 -8.16 0.46
N PHE A 255 1.41 -8.39 0.85
CA PHE A 255 2.55 -7.97 0.04
C PHE A 255 2.64 -8.69 -1.31
N VAL A 256 2.52 -10.02 -1.29
CA VAL A 256 2.74 -10.86 -2.47
C VAL A 256 1.59 -10.73 -3.46
N TYR A 257 0.35 -10.86 -2.98
CA TYR A 257 -0.85 -10.90 -3.81
C TYR A 257 -1.51 -9.53 -4.01
N GLY A 258 -1.15 -8.52 -3.22
CA GLY A 258 -1.86 -7.24 -3.19
C GLY A 258 -3.06 -7.28 -2.24
N ARG A 259 -3.61 -6.11 -1.91
CA ARG A 259 -4.64 -5.99 -0.88
C ARG A 259 -5.90 -6.77 -1.25
N GLU A 260 -6.38 -6.61 -2.48
CA GLU A 260 -7.62 -7.23 -2.96
C GLU A 260 -7.55 -8.77 -2.97
N PHE A 261 -6.47 -9.34 -3.52
CA PHE A 261 -6.33 -10.80 -3.63
C PHE A 261 -5.92 -11.46 -2.31
N SER A 262 -5.31 -10.72 -1.38
CA SER A 262 -4.96 -11.27 -0.07
C SER A 262 -6.18 -11.75 0.74
N PHE A 263 -7.34 -11.10 0.54
CA PHE A 263 -8.59 -11.51 1.20
C PHE A 263 -9.10 -12.87 0.72
N LEU A 264 -8.75 -13.32 -0.48
CA LEU A 264 -9.12 -14.68 -0.93
C LEU A 264 -8.48 -15.77 -0.06
N ASN A 265 -7.37 -15.45 0.61
CA ASN A 265 -6.62 -16.40 1.42
C ASN A 265 -6.97 -16.34 2.92
N VAL A 266 -7.95 -15.53 3.34
CA VAL A 266 -8.50 -15.57 4.71
C VAL A 266 -9.83 -16.34 4.73
N PRO A 267 -10.29 -16.81 5.91
CA PRO A 267 -11.58 -17.48 6.04
C PRO A 267 -12.70 -16.73 5.31
N SER A 268 -13.55 -17.46 4.59
CA SER A 268 -14.53 -16.91 3.66
C SER A 268 -15.45 -15.86 4.30
N CYS A 269 -15.83 -16.07 5.56
CA CYS A 269 -16.68 -15.15 6.32
C CYS A 269 -16.01 -13.81 6.65
N LEU A 270 -14.69 -13.69 6.47
CA LEU A 270 -13.93 -12.45 6.66
C LEU A 270 -13.76 -11.67 5.34
N ARG A 271 -14.23 -12.21 4.21
CA ARG A 271 -14.11 -11.61 2.87
C ARG A 271 -15.25 -10.59 2.66
N GLY A 272 -14.97 -9.29 2.80
CA GLY A 272 -15.94 -8.23 2.53
C GLY A 272 -15.35 -6.82 2.70
N ALA A 273 -15.72 -5.89 1.81
CA ALA A 273 -15.30 -4.49 1.88
C ALA A 273 -15.89 -3.84 3.15
N GLY A 274 -15.05 -3.62 4.16
CA GLY A 274 -15.45 -3.04 5.45
C GLY A 274 -15.13 -3.89 6.69
N ASN A 275 -14.61 -5.11 6.53
CA ASN A 275 -14.27 -5.95 7.68
C ASN A 275 -12.93 -5.51 8.31
N ASP A 276 -12.99 -4.52 9.20
CA ASP A 276 -11.86 -3.99 9.98
C ASP A 276 -11.27 -5.01 10.96
N LEU A 277 -11.95 -6.15 11.17
CA LEU A 277 -11.54 -7.18 12.12
C LEU A 277 -10.08 -7.63 11.90
N LEU A 278 -9.67 -7.89 10.66
CA LEU A 278 -8.27 -8.30 10.37
C LEU A 278 -7.29 -7.14 10.21
N LYS A 279 -7.74 -5.88 10.36
CA LYS A 279 -6.87 -4.69 10.30
C LYS A 279 -6.26 -4.34 11.66
N LYS A 280 -6.79 -4.91 12.75
CA LYS A 280 -6.31 -4.69 14.12
C LYS A 280 -5.99 -6.04 14.77
N TRP A 281 -4.74 -6.48 14.60
CA TRP A 281 -4.18 -7.56 15.42
C TRP A 281 -3.87 -7.00 16.81
N GLY A 282 -4.18 -7.77 17.86
CA GLY A 282 -3.85 -7.37 19.23
C GLY A 282 -2.34 -7.22 19.46
N PRO A 283 -1.92 -6.48 20.51
CA PRO A 283 -0.49 -6.35 20.83
C PRO A 283 0.11 -7.74 21.11
N PRO A 284 1.31 -8.04 20.59
CA PRO A 284 1.98 -9.29 20.89
C PRO A 284 2.36 -9.34 22.38
N LEU A 285 2.34 -10.53 22.97
CA LEU A 285 2.97 -10.74 24.27
C LEU A 285 4.48 -10.49 24.15
N GLN A 286 5.07 -9.94 25.21
CA GLN A 286 6.51 -9.69 25.25
C GLN A 286 7.28 -11.00 25.18
N GLU A 287 8.07 -11.16 24.13
CA GLU A 287 9.01 -12.25 23.94
C GLU A 287 10.34 -11.92 24.65
N SER A 288 10.98 -12.91 25.28
CA SER A 288 12.26 -12.69 25.98
C SER A 288 13.24 -13.84 25.80
N VAL A 289 14.51 -13.51 25.63
CA VAL A 289 15.63 -14.47 25.49
C VAL A 289 15.75 -15.42 26.67
N HIS A 290 15.41 -14.96 27.88
CA HIS A 290 15.66 -15.71 29.11
C HIS A 290 14.93 -17.05 29.17
N TRP A 291 13.75 -17.14 28.55
CA TRP A 291 12.91 -18.33 28.61
C TRP A 291 12.50 -18.89 27.24
N MET A 292 12.70 -18.15 26.14
CA MET A 292 12.55 -18.65 24.77
C MET A 292 13.86 -19.23 24.23
N TRP A 293 14.45 -20.23 24.90
CA TRP A 293 15.63 -20.93 24.39
C TRP A 293 15.52 -22.43 24.70
N LYS A 294 16.26 -23.25 23.95
CA LYS A 294 16.32 -24.69 24.19
C LYS A 294 17.67 -25.05 24.79
N SER A 295 17.67 -25.79 25.91
CA SER A 295 18.91 -26.29 26.52
C SER A 295 19.64 -27.33 25.68
N GLN A 296 18.90 -27.98 24.78
CA GLN A 296 19.41 -28.84 23.74
C GLN A 296 18.58 -28.59 22.47
N CYS A 297 19.23 -28.50 21.32
CA CYS A 297 18.53 -28.22 20.07
C CYS A 297 17.60 -29.36 19.62
N GLY A 298 17.97 -30.60 19.91
CA GLY A 298 17.31 -31.80 19.39
C GLY A 298 17.74 -32.12 17.95
N ASP A 299 17.63 -33.38 17.55
CA ASP A 299 18.12 -33.93 16.28
C ASP A 299 17.00 -34.32 15.30
N LYS A 300 15.74 -34.34 15.76
CA LYS A 300 14.58 -34.87 15.02
C LYS A 300 13.58 -33.80 14.54
N PHE A 301 13.94 -32.52 14.63
CA PHE A 301 13.05 -31.42 14.22
C PHE A 301 12.90 -31.30 12.69
N CYS A 302 13.86 -31.81 11.92
CA CYS A 302 13.86 -31.73 10.46
C CYS A 302 14.23 -33.09 9.84
N THR A 303 13.29 -33.73 9.14
CA THR A 303 13.47 -35.08 8.54
C THR A 303 13.40 -35.12 7.01
N SER A 304 13.15 -33.97 6.36
CA SER A 304 13.18 -33.83 4.89
C SER A 304 14.58 -34.09 4.32
N LYS A 305 14.66 -34.54 3.06
CA LYS A 305 15.94 -34.66 2.32
C LYS A 305 16.70 -33.33 2.23
N SER A 306 15.96 -32.21 2.19
CA SER A 306 16.52 -30.85 2.15
C SER A 306 16.97 -30.30 3.51
N CYS A 307 16.85 -31.08 4.59
CA CYS A 307 17.34 -30.65 5.90
C CYS A 307 18.88 -30.61 5.90
N PRO A 308 19.49 -29.52 6.39
CA PRO A 308 20.93 -29.45 6.59
C PRO A 308 21.43 -30.60 7.47
N LYS A 309 22.40 -31.36 6.98
CA LYS A 309 23.07 -32.42 7.76
C LYS A 309 24.30 -31.84 8.45
N TYR A 310 24.44 -32.13 9.74
CA TYR A 310 25.56 -31.63 10.53
C TYR A 310 25.99 -32.65 11.60
N LYS A 311 27.21 -32.46 12.11
CA LYS A 311 27.75 -33.14 13.27
C LYS A 311 27.93 -32.13 14.41
N VAL A 312 27.42 -32.44 15.60
CA VAL A 312 27.72 -31.68 16.81
C VAL A 312 29.14 -32.02 17.23
N LEU A 313 30.01 -31.01 17.26
CA LEU A 313 31.41 -31.13 17.70
C LEU A 313 31.51 -30.96 19.21
N GLU A 314 30.77 -29.99 19.76
CA GLU A 314 30.77 -29.68 21.19
C GLU A 314 29.41 -29.12 21.62
N THR A 315 28.99 -29.44 22.86
CA THR A 315 27.82 -28.83 23.50
C THR A 315 28.29 -28.04 24.70
N HIS A 316 28.08 -26.72 24.67
CA HIS A 316 28.55 -25.80 25.69
C HIS A 316 27.54 -25.69 26.83
N LYS A 317 28.04 -25.60 28.07
CA LYS A 317 27.19 -25.43 29.27
C LYS A 317 26.30 -24.19 29.20
N ALA A 318 26.72 -23.17 28.45
CA ALA A 318 25.99 -21.94 28.20
C ALA A 318 24.76 -22.08 27.27
N GLY A 319 24.46 -23.30 26.79
CA GLY A 319 23.25 -23.59 26.02
C GLY A 319 23.39 -23.33 24.52
N PHE A 320 24.57 -23.58 23.95
CA PHE A 320 24.83 -23.53 22.51
C PHE A 320 25.72 -24.69 22.07
N GLU A 321 25.75 -24.97 20.77
CA GLU A 321 26.48 -26.09 20.18
C GLU A 321 27.51 -25.57 19.16
N THR A 322 28.69 -26.18 19.13
CA THR A 322 29.60 -26.07 17.97
C THR A 322 29.23 -27.18 16.99
N ARG A 323 28.93 -26.84 15.74
CA ARG A 323 28.49 -27.78 14.71
C ARG A 323 29.31 -27.65 13.45
N SER A 324 29.53 -28.78 12.78
CA SER A 324 30.10 -28.84 11.43
C SER A 324 29.05 -29.33 10.45
N TYR A 325 28.70 -28.50 9.47
CA TYR A 325 27.79 -28.82 8.37
C TYR A 325 28.61 -29.32 7.18
N GLY A 326 28.22 -30.44 6.58
CA GLY A 326 28.92 -31.03 5.42
C GLY A 326 28.03 -31.06 4.19
N ASN A 327 28.60 -30.72 3.02
CA ASN A 327 27.89 -30.68 1.72
C ASN A 327 26.59 -29.87 1.77
N LEU A 328 26.62 -28.69 2.39
CA LEU A 328 25.47 -27.81 2.51
C LEU A 328 25.29 -27.00 1.22
N HIS A 329 24.16 -27.19 0.56
CA HIS A 329 23.77 -26.44 -0.62
C HIS A 329 22.58 -25.53 -0.32
N LEU A 330 22.74 -24.25 -0.62
CA LEU A 330 21.71 -23.24 -0.41
C LEU A 330 21.42 -22.50 -1.73
N ILE A 331 20.14 -22.37 -2.06
CA ILE A 331 19.68 -21.47 -3.12
C ILE A 331 19.08 -20.25 -2.47
N GLY A 332 19.52 -19.08 -2.89
CA GLY A 332 19.08 -17.85 -2.29
C GLY A 332 18.79 -16.75 -3.28
N HIS A 333 18.21 -15.71 -2.73
CA HIS A 333 18.00 -14.44 -3.37
C HIS A 333 18.54 -13.34 -2.46
N MET A 334 18.88 -12.19 -3.03
CA MET A 334 19.22 -10.99 -2.28
C MET A 334 18.03 -10.03 -2.35
N PRO A 335 17.12 -10.03 -1.35
CA PRO A 335 16.06 -9.05 -1.25
C PRO A 335 16.60 -7.63 -1.33
N ALA A 336 16.04 -6.82 -2.22
CA ALA A 336 16.38 -5.41 -2.31
C ALA A 336 15.54 -4.62 -1.30
N THR A 337 15.95 -4.64 -0.03
CA THR A 337 15.31 -3.94 1.09
C THR A 337 16.37 -3.62 2.15
N CYS A 338 16.20 -2.48 2.84
CA CYS A 338 16.94 -2.20 4.07
C CYS A 338 16.22 -2.78 5.32
N HIS A 339 14.98 -3.22 5.20
CA HIS A 339 14.13 -3.64 6.33
C HIS A 339 13.88 -5.15 6.34
N TYR A 340 14.01 -5.76 7.52
CA TYR A 340 13.99 -7.21 7.72
C TYR A 340 12.63 -7.85 7.47
N ASP A 341 11.55 -7.18 7.83
CA ASP A 341 10.18 -7.65 7.66
C ASP A 341 9.85 -7.95 6.18
N TYR A 342 10.51 -7.29 5.24
CA TYR A 342 10.35 -7.50 3.80
C TYR A 342 11.26 -8.59 3.20
N VAL A 343 12.21 -9.12 3.97
CA VAL A 343 13.21 -10.08 3.48
C VAL A 343 12.55 -11.38 3.02
N GLU A 344 11.66 -11.92 3.84
CA GLU A 344 10.95 -13.16 3.51
C GLU A 344 10.04 -13.03 2.28
N PRO A 345 9.13 -12.03 2.18
CA PRO A 345 8.27 -11.90 1.01
C PRO A 345 9.04 -11.61 -0.28
N LEU A 346 10.07 -10.77 -0.23
CA LEU A 346 10.92 -10.48 -1.40
C LEU A 346 11.86 -11.63 -1.77
N GLY A 347 12.29 -12.43 -0.80
CA GLY A 347 13.19 -13.57 -1.02
C GLY A 347 12.47 -14.83 -1.50
N THR A 348 11.25 -15.07 -1.00
CA THR A 348 10.49 -16.29 -1.27
C THR A 348 9.98 -16.35 -2.71
N GLU A 349 9.45 -15.25 -3.23
CA GLU A 349 8.76 -15.22 -4.54
C GLU A 349 9.70 -15.59 -5.72
N PRO A 350 10.92 -15.03 -5.84
CA PRO A 350 11.85 -15.40 -6.91
C PRO A 350 12.30 -16.86 -6.83
N ILE A 351 12.52 -17.36 -5.62
CA ILE A 351 12.93 -18.75 -5.34
C ILE A 351 11.81 -19.71 -5.76
N LYS A 352 10.58 -19.48 -5.28
CA LYS A 352 9.40 -20.28 -5.65
C LYS A 352 9.14 -20.27 -7.16
N ARG A 353 9.18 -19.11 -7.81
CA ARG A 353 8.93 -19.00 -9.26
C ARG A 353 9.94 -19.81 -10.08
N HIS A 354 11.17 -19.92 -9.60
CA HIS A 354 12.18 -20.75 -10.26
C HIS A 354 11.95 -22.24 -10.01
N MET A 355 11.64 -22.61 -8.78
CA MET A 355 11.53 -23.99 -8.35
C MET A 355 10.15 -24.62 -8.58
N ASN A 356 9.11 -23.86 -8.94
CA ASN A 356 7.82 -24.41 -9.37
C ASN A 356 7.91 -25.26 -10.65
N LYS A 357 9.08 -25.28 -11.30
CA LYS A 357 9.42 -26.14 -12.44
C LYS A 357 10.15 -27.44 -12.04
N THR A 358 10.43 -27.62 -10.76
CA THR A 358 11.10 -28.79 -10.16
C THR A 358 10.19 -29.46 -9.13
N ASP A 359 10.19 -30.80 -9.08
CA ASP A 359 9.25 -31.58 -8.26
C ASP A 359 9.47 -31.45 -6.73
N GLU A 360 10.57 -30.81 -6.29
CA GLU A 360 10.85 -30.57 -4.87
C GLU A 360 9.96 -29.47 -4.23
N LEU A 361 9.39 -28.57 -5.03
CA LEU A 361 8.60 -27.43 -4.54
C LEU A 361 7.14 -27.39 -4.94
N SER A 362 6.73 -28.24 -5.89
CA SER A 362 5.33 -28.50 -6.23
C SER A 362 4.49 -28.95 -5.02
N ARG A 363 5.12 -29.47 -3.96
CA ARG A 363 4.49 -29.93 -2.71
C ARG A 363 4.26 -28.83 -1.66
N PHE A 364 4.85 -27.64 -1.81
CA PHE A 364 4.68 -26.55 -0.86
C PHE A 364 3.65 -25.55 -1.38
N SER A 365 2.37 -25.83 -1.10
CA SER A 365 1.27 -24.86 -1.24
C SER A 365 1.29 -23.73 -0.19
N ALA A 366 2.25 -23.76 0.75
CA ALA A 366 2.33 -22.83 1.86
C ALA A 366 2.75 -21.43 1.39
N ASP A 367 2.05 -20.38 1.82
CA ASP A 367 2.38 -18.98 1.50
C ASP A 367 3.84 -18.64 1.84
N MET A 368 4.38 -19.19 2.94
CA MET A 368 5.78 -19.04 3.36
C MET A 368 6.56 -20.35 3.23
N LEU A 369 7.85 -20.27 2.88
CA LEU A 369 8.73 -21.45 2.81
C LEU A 369 9.14 -21.91 4.22
N PRO A 370 8.88 -23.16 4.62
CA PRO A 370 9.53 -23.75 5.79
C PRO A 370 11.01 -24.01 5.49
N ARG A 371 11.85 -24.23 6.51
CA ARG A 371 13.30 -24.50 6.35
C ARG A 371 13.99 -23.42 5.52
N LYS A 372 14.02 -22.21 6.03
CA LYS A 372 14.65 -21.04 5.40
C LYS A 372 15.75 -20.52 6.31
N ALA A 373 16.71 -19.81 5.73
CA ALA A 373 17.75 -19.12 6.47
C ALA A 373 17.92 -17.70 5.92
N THR A 374 18.07 -16.73 6.82
CA THR A 374 18.40 -15.35 6.46
C THR A 374 19.79 -15.03 7.00
N PHE A 375 20.69 -14.68 6.10
CA PHE A 375 22.02 -14.19 6.44
C PHE A 375 21.93 -12.66 6.54
N ILE A 376 22.15 -12.13 7.73
CA ILE A 376 22.08 -10.70 8.04
C ILE A 376 23.51 -10.19 8.13
N THR A 377 23.96 -9.45 7.12
CA THR A 377 25.34 -8.98 7.01
C THR A 377 25.38 -7.46 7.17
N GLN A 378 26.23 -6.98 8.07
CA GLN A 378 26.49 -5.57 8.25
C GLN A 378 27.70 -5.15 7.42
N ARG A 379 27.62 -4.01 6.73
CA ARG A 379 28.77 -3.44 6.02
C ARG A 379 28.98 -2.01 6.46
N TYR A 380 30.17 -1.71 6.97
CA TYR A 380 30.55 -0.34 7.30
C TYR A 380 31.06 0.37 6.05
N ARG A 381 30.45 1.49 5.69
CA ARG A 381 31.04 2.47 4.77
C ARG A 381 31.18 3.79 5.50
N LYS A 382 32.39 4.10 5.94
CA LYS A 382 32.71 5.39 6.59
C LYS A 382 32.28 6.54 5.66
N GLY A 383 31.30 7.34 6.09
CA GLY A 383 30.85 8.54 5.37
C GLY A 383 29.85 8.32 4.22
N HIS A 384 29.07 7.23 4.20
CA HIS A 384 28.06 6.99 3.16
C HIS A 384 26.63 6.90 3.71
N GLU A 385 25.69 7.58 3.03
CA GLU A 385 24.25 7.38 3.13
C GLU A 385 23.86 6.02 2.48
N GLY A 386 23.00 5.21 3.11
CA GLY A 386 22.53 3.91 2.59
C GLY A 386 22.18 2.84 3.64
N CYS A 387 21.75 1.63 3.19
CA CYS A 387 21.47 0.52 4.12
C CYS A 387 22.74 0.04 4.85
N ASP A 388 22.73 0.00 6.19
CA ASP A 388 23.83 -0.57 6.99
C ASP A 388 23.84 -2.11 7.02
N LYS A 389 22.67 -2.72 6.82
CA LYS A 389 22.46 -4.17 6.84
C LYS A 389 21.91 -4.69 5.52
N PHE A 390 22.40 -5.85 5.13
CA PHE A 390 22.08 -6.55 3.90
C PHE A 390 21.60 -7.96 4.20
N PHE A 391 20.59 -8.39 3.45
CA PHE A 391 19.95 -9.68 3.67
C PHE A 391 20.18 -10.61 2.48
N LEU A 392 20.59 -11.84 2.78
CA LEU A 392 20.53 -12.93 1.80
C LEU A 392 19.55 -13.97 2.34
N PHE A 393 18.48 -14.19 1.59
CA PHE A 393 17.43 -15.14 1.93
C PHE A 393 17.71 -16.45 1.20
N TYR A 394 17.86 -17.54 1.95
CA TYR A 394 18.27 -18.85 1.45
C TYR A 394 17.26 -19.94 1.81
N TYR A 395 17.17 -20.93 0.94
CA TYR A 395 16.49 -22.19 1.14
C TYR A 395 17.49 -23.34 0.89
N PRO A 396 17.61 -24.31 1.81
CA PRO A 396 18.48 -25.46 1.65
C PRO A 396 17.88 -26.44 0.64
N VAL A 397 18.75 -27.01 -0.20
CA VAL A 397 18.36 -27.97 -1.24
C VAL A 397 19.20 -29.24 -1.15
N ALA A 398 18.59 -30.37 -1.49
CA ALA A 398 19.23 -31.68 -1.37
C ALA A 398 20.17 -31.95 -2.57
N ASP A 399 19.72 -31.62 -3.78
CA ASP A 399 20.48 -31.81 -5.01
C ASP A 399 20.50 -30.52 -5.85
N VAL A 400 21.63 -30.28 -6.49
CA VAL A 400 21.93 -29.09 -7.28
C VAL A 400 22.37 -29.43 -8.71
N SER A 401 22.39 -30.70 -9.06
CA SER A 401 22.86 -31.22 -10.35
C SER A 401 21.93 -30.86 -11.51
N GLU A 402 20.62 -30.69 -11.22
CA GLU A 402 19.60 -30.36 -12.22
C GLU A 402 19.20 -28.87 -12.25
N LEU A 403 19.86 -28.01 -11.46
CA LEU A 403 19.48 -26.61 -11.33
C LEU A 403 20.08 -25.73 -12.43
N ASN A 404 19.30 -25.43 -13.46
CA ASN A 404 19.63 -24.37 -14.40
C ASN A 404 19.22 -22.99 -13.85
N LEU A 405 20.02 -22.46 -12.92
CA LEU A 405 19.69 -21.22 -12.20
C LEU A 405 19.60 -20.01 -13.12
N LYS A 406 18.51 -19.25 -12.99
CA LYS A 406 18.40 -17.92 -13.61
C LYS A 406 19.42 -16.96 -12.96
N ARG A 407 19.91 -15.97 -13.73
CA ARG A 407 20.88 -14.94 -13.28
C ARG A 407 20.53 -14.21 -11.97
N ALA A 408 19.27 -14.23 -11.52
CA ALA A 408 18.81 -13.55 -10.31
C ALA A 408 18.85 -14.38 -9.01
N LEU A 409 19.18 -15.67 -9.09
CA LEU A 409 19.33 -16.56 -7.93
C LEU A 409 20.81 -16.84 -7.65
N LEU A 410 21.11 -17.01 -6.37
CA LEU A 410 22.44 -17.31 -5.84
C LEU A 410 22.49 -18.78 -5.44
N LEU A 411 23.58 -19.45 -5.78
CA LEU A 411 23.88 -20.79 -5.26
C LEU A 411 25.09 -20.68 -4.33
N LYS A 412 24.93 -21.14 -3.10
CA LYS A 412 26.02 -21.23 -2.13
C LYS A 412 26.28 -22.71 -1.84
N ARG A 413 27.53 -23.13 -2.01
CA ARG A 413 27.99 -24.49 -1.74
C ARG A 413 29.02 -24.42 -0.63
N PHE A 414 28.83 -25.23 0.39
CA PHE A 414 29.80 -25.43 1.46
C PHE A 414 30.14 -26.90 1.54
N ASP A 415 31.40 -27.23 1.25
CA ASP A 415 31.90 -28.60 1.48
C ASP A 415 31.92 -28.91 2.97
N TYR A 416 32.37 -27.93 3.76
CA TYR A 416 32.27 -27.91 5.21
C TYR A 416 32.00 -26.48 5.71
N LEU A 417 31.26 -26.35 6.80
CA LEU A 417 31.00 -25.08 7.47
C LEU A 417 30.86 -25.32 8.98
N ASP A 418 31.84 -24.82 9.74
CA ASP A 418 31.77 -24.83 11.20
C ASP A 418 31.03 -23.60 11.71
N THR A 419 30.13 -23.79 12.66
CA THR A 419 29.27 -22.74 13.20
C THR A 419 29.02 -22.93 14.69
N TYR A 420 28.80 -21.83 15.38
CA TYR A 420 28.21 -21.82 16.71
C TYR A 420 26.71 -21.62 16.57
N VAL A 421 25.92 -22.52 17.17
CA VAL A 421 24.47 -22.57 16.99
C VAL A 421 23.76 -22.52 18.33
N ARG A 422 22.80 -21.60 18.45
CA ARG A 422 21.87 -21.55 19.57
C ARG A 422 20.45 -21.77 19.07
N CYS A 423 19.73 -22.69 19.71
CA CYS A 423 18.36 -23.00 19.32
C CYS A 423 17.34 -22.35 20.26
N PHE A 424 16.27 -21.87 19.66
CA PHE A 424 15.18 -21.20 20.34
C PHE A 424 13.83 -21.61 19.74
N THR A 425 12.76 -21.19 20.41
CA THR A 425 11.38 -21.59 20.10
C THR A 425 10.50 -20.38 19.83
N GLY A 426 9.22 -20.59 19.53
CA GLY A 426 8.27 -19.52 19.21
C GLY A 426 8.35 -19.00 17.77
N TYR A 427 7.55 -17.97 17.48
CA TYR A 427 7.60 -17.27 16.19
C TYR A 427 8.78 -16.31 16.20
N VAL A 428 9.49 -16.22 15.07
CA VAL A 428 10.67 -15.36 14.98
C VAL A 428 10.25 -13.91 14.75
N SER A 429 10.61 -13.04 15.70
CA SER A 429 10.50 -11.59 15.62
C SER A 429 11.90 -10.93 15.54
N PRO A 430 12.01 -9.70 14.98
CA PRO A 430 13.27 -8.96 14.91
C PRO A 430 13.97 -8.81 16.26
N ASP A 431 13.20 -8.52 17.31
CA ASP A 431 13.70 -8.38 18.67
C ASP A 431 14.29 -9.72 19.12
N VAL A 432 13.51 -10.81 19.09
CA VAL A 432 14.01 -12.14 19.49
C VAL A 432 15.27 -12.55 18.73
N ILE A 433 15.38 -12.28 17.42
CA ILE A 433 16.61 -12.56 16.65
C ILE A 433 17.80 -11.85 17.28
N MET A 434 17.69 -10.54 17.46
CA MET A 434 18.80 -9.72 17.94
C MET A 434 19.20 -10.07 19.37
N ASP A 435 18.20 -10.41 20.17
CA ASP A 435 18.35 -10.72 21.58
C ASP A 435 19.02 -12.10 21.76
N GLN A 436 18.64 -13.10 20.96
CA GLN A 436 19.31 -14.40 20.88
C GLN A 436 20.74 -14.29 20.32
N ALA A 437 20.94 -13.47 19.29
CA ALA A 437 22.24 -13.23 18.68
C ALA A 437 23.20 -12.51 19.62
N ARG A 438 22.72 -11.50 20.36
CA ARG A 438 23.50 -10.76 21.36
C ARG A 438 23.97 -11.69 22.45
N TYR A 439 23.07 -12.51 23.00
CA TYR A 439 23.44 -13.49 24.02
C TYR A 439 24.51 -14.44 23.50
N LEU A 440 24.31 -15.06 22.32
CA LEU A 440 25.28 -16.01 21.78
C LEU A 440 26.63 -15.32 21.54
N SER A 441 26.62 -14.10 20.99
CA SER A 441 27.86 -13.34 20.79
C SER A 441 28.60 -13.05 22.10
N ASN A 442 27.90 -12.70 23.17
CA ASN A 442 28.51 -12.50 24.49
C ASN A 442 29.12 -13.80 25.00
N GLN A 443 28.41 -14.92 24.89
CA GLN A 443 28.94 -16.23 25.28
C GLN A 443 30.19 -16.61 24.47
N LEU A 444 30.22 -16.34 23.17
CA LEU A 444 31.40 -16.61 22.36
C LEU A 444 32.59 -15.74 22.79
N HIS A 445 32.34 -14.46 23.08
CA HIS A 445 33.37 -13.54 23.59
C HIS A 445 33.92 -14.01 24.95
N ASP A 446 33.05 -14.31 25.91
CA ASP A 446 33.42 -14.73 27.28
C ASP A 446 34.22 -16.04 27.29
N ASN A 447 34.01 -16.91 26.30
CA ASN A 447 34.71 -18.19 26.15
C ASN A 447 35.92 -18.12 25.20
N GLY A 448 36.29 -16.94 24.70
CA GLY A 448 37.44 -16.76 23.80
C GLY A 448 37.27 -17.44 22.42
N LEU A 449 36.03 -17.62 21.98
CA LEU A 449 35.69 -18.27 20.70
C LEU A 449 35.51 -17.21 19.60
N CYS A 450 36.18 -17.41 18.46
CA CYS A 450 36.17 -16.44 17.37
C CYS A 450 35.14 -16.77 16.30
N ARG A 451 34.42 -15.73 15.88
CA ARG A 451 33.39 -15.78 14.84
C ARG A 451 33.66 -14.76 13.73
N VAL A 452 32.99 -14.94 12.60
CA VAL A 452 32.81 -13.85 11.63
C VAL A 452 32.10 -12.69 12.33
N ARG A 453 32.69 -11.49 12.25
CA ARG A 453 32.30 -10.34 13.07
C ARG A 453 31.07 -9.60 12.58
N ASP A 454 30.84 -9.60 11.27
CA ASP A 454 29.89 -8.73 10.58
C ASP A 454 28.60 -9.42 10.12
N ARG A 455 28.40 -10.68 10.48
CA ARG A 455 27.23 -11.45 10.04
C ARG A 455 26.68 -12.34 11.13
N VAL A 456 25.35 -12.41 11.16
CA VAL A 456 24.58 -13.41 11.90
C VAL A 456 23.61 -14.10 10.94
N THR A 457 23.35 -15.38 11.18
CA THR A 457 22.36 -16.15 10.41
C THR A 457 21.21 -16.56 11.32
N VAL A 458 19.97 -16.37 10.88
CA VAL A 458 18.79 -16.94 11.51
C VAL A 458 18.20 -18.02 10.60
N ALA A 459 17.91 -19.19 11.16
CA ALA A 459 17.24 -20.28 10.45
C ALA A 459 15.89 -20.62 11.09
N GLU A 460 14.87 -20.77 10.26
CA GLU A 460 13.50 -21.13 10.65
C GLU A 460 13.10 -22.42 9.95
N TYR A 461 12.70 -23.45 10.70
CA TYR A 461 12.45 -24.79 10.13
C TYR A 461 10.97 -25.09 9.89
N ASP A 462 10.09 -24.47 10.68
CA ASP A 462 8.68 -24.84 10.72
C ASP A 462 7.75 -23.93 9.90
N SER A 463 6.74 -24.53 9.29
CA SER A 463 5.64 -23.82 8.63
C SER A 463 4.89 -22.93 9.61
N GLN A 464 4.23 -21.87 9.12
CA GLN A 464 3.44 -20.97 9.99
C GLN A 464 2.28 -21.68 10.70
N SER A 465 1.81 -22.80 10.15
CA SER A 465 0.76 -23.65 10.69
C SER A 465 1.18 -24.47 11.91
N ARG A 466 2.49 -24.64 12.20
CA ARG A 466 2.99 -25.26 13.43
C ARG A 466 2.96 -24.25 14.58
N LEU A 467 2.07 -24.46 15.55
CA LEU A 467 1.83 -23.51 16.63
C LEU A 467 2.81 -23.68 17.80
N PHE A 468 3.27 -24.90 18.08
CA PHE A 468 3.99 -25.24 19.30
C PHE A 468 5.33 -25.93 19.05
N ASP A 469 6.27 -25.74 19.98
CA ASP A 469 7.63 -26.27 19.96
C ASP A 469 8.27 -26.06 18.57
N ARG A 470 8.25 -24.79 18.14
CA ARG A 470 8.89 -24.35 16.90
C ARG A 470 10.40 -24.47 17.07
N HIS A 471 11.11 -24.77 15.98
CA HIS A 471 12.55 -24.88 15.99
C HIS A 471 13.16 -23.79 15.11
N ASN A 472 13.89 -22.89 15.76
CA ASN A 472 14.64 -21.82 15.13
C ASN A 472 16.07 -21.82 15.66
N GLU A 473 17.00 -21.32 14.85
CA GLU A 473 18.42 -21.29 15.18
C GLU A 473 19.02 -19.90 14.90
N ILE A 474 19.89 -19.45 15.80
CA ILE A 474 20.85 -18.38 15.51
C ILE A 474 22.22 -19.00 15.33
N LEU A 475 22.91 -18.61 14.26
CA LEU A 475 24.22 -19.13 13.90
C LEU A 475 25.24 -18.01 13.73
N PHE A 476 26.45 -18.26 14.22
CA PHE A 476 27.66 -17.52 13.86
C PHE A 476 28.66 -18.46 13.20
N ASP A 477 29.22 -18.04 12.07
CA ASP A 477 30.26 -18.81 11.38
C ASP A 477 31.54 -18.81 12.23
N ALA A 478 32.02 -20.00 12.58
CA ALA A 478 33.21 -20.17 13.40
C ALA A 478 34.48 -19.94 12.57
N VAL A 479 35.46 -19.26 13.16
CA VAL A 479 36.74 -18.97 12.48
C VAL A 479 37.91 -19.16 13.44
N ASP A 480 39.08 -19.41 12.86
CA ASP A 480 40.31 -19.51 13.63
C ASP A 480 40.73 -18.13 14.17
N CYS A 481 40.81 -17.99 15.50
CA CYS A 481 41.25 -16.77 16.18
C CYS A 481 42.63 -16.29 15.75
N LYS A 482 43.49 -17.19 15.27
CA LYS A 482 44.86 -16.84 14.86
C LYS A 482 44.92 -16.25 13.46
N LYS A 483 43.88 -16.45 12.65
CA LYS A 483 43.85 -15.96 11.27
C LYS A 483 43.36 -14.51 11.25
N PRO A 484 44.07 -13.60 10.54
CA PRO A 484 43.60 -12.24 10.37
C PRO A 484 42.25 -12.25 9.64
N GLN A 485 41.26 -11.62 10.25
CA GLN A 485 39.96 -11.40 9.61
C GLN A 485 40.02 -10.17 8.70
N GLU A 486 39.19 -10.15 7.66
CA GLU A 486 38.95 -8.93 6.89
C GLU A 486 38.54 -7.78 7.82
N ARG A 487 38.87 -6.54 7.45
CA ARG A 487 38.47 -5.33 8.19
C ARG A 487 36.97 -5.09 8.03
N SER A 488 36.16 -5.94 8.66
CA SER A 488 34.72 -5.78 8.77
C SER A 488 34.35 -5.20 10.14
N PRO A 489 33.26 -4.41 10.25
CA PRO A 489 32.80 -3.90 11.53
C PRO A 489 32.28 -5.02 12.44
N ASP A 490 32.24 -4.75 13.74
CA ASP A 490 31.44 -5.58 14.64
C ASP A 490 29.96 -5.42 14.34
N PHE A 491 29.26 -6.54 14.28
CA PHE A 491 27.81 -6.58 14.11
C PHE A 491 27.12 -5.83 15.26
N VAL A 492 26.32 -4.83 14.91
CA VAL A 492 25.44 -4.11 15.85
C VAL A 492 24.11 -4.86 15.92
N PHE A 493 23.71 -5.20 17.13
CA PHE A 493 22.52 -6.01 17.42
C PHE A 493 21.24 -5.17 17.39
N ASP A 494 20.95 -4.62 16.23
CA ASP A 494 19.72 -3.93 15.88
C ASP A 494 19.26 -4.45 14.52
N LEU A 495 17.96 -4.59 14.31
CA LEU A 495 17.42 -5.09 13.05
C LEU A 495 16.44 -4.07 12.49
N PRO A 496 16.78 -3.36 11.39
CA PRO A 496 15.87 -2.36 10.82
C PRO A 496 14.57 -3.01 10.38
N VAL A 497 13.46 -2.40 10.78
CA VAL A 497 12.09 -2.75 10.42
C VAL A 497 11.41 -1.51 9.86
N SER A 498 10.50 -1.66 8.91
CA SER A 498 9.84 -0.51 8.31
C SER A 498 8.86 0.14 9.30
N ASP A 499 8.86 1.48 9.38
CA ASP A 499 7.87 2.25 10.16
C ASP A 499 6.44 2.08 9.62
N LYS A 500 6.28 1.60 8.38
CA LYS A 500 4.99 1.42 7.71
C LYS A 500 4.68 -0.07 7.58
N LYS A 501 3.78 -0.59 8.44
CA LYS A 501 3.19 -1.93 8.24
C LYS A 501 2.39 -1.96 6.92
N TYR A 502 2.98 -2.54 5.88
CA TYR A 502 2.33 -3.10 4.68
C TYR A 502 1.11 -2.35 4.14
N THR A 503 1.32 -1.18 3.55
CA THR A 503 0.42 -0.70 2.50
C THR A 503 1.22 0.07 1.46
N LEU A 504 1.71 -0.65 0.44
CA LEU A 504 1.73 -0.04 -0.89
C LEU A 504 0.26 0.30 -1.19
N PRO A 505 -0.10 1.57 -1.42
CA PRO A 505 -1.38 1.88 -2.01
C PRO A 505 -1.55 1.00 -3.25
N ASP A 506 -2.69 0.33 -3.35
CA ASP A 506 -3.08 -0.44 -4.52
C ASP A 506 -3.90 0.49 -5.42
N ILE A 507 -3.69 0.38 -6.73
CA ILE A 507 -4.48 1.12 -7.72
C ILE A 507 -5.98 0.81 -7.57
N GLY A 508 -6.29 -0.37 -7.02
CA GLY A 508 -7.63 -0.84 -6.65
C GLY A 508 -8.56 -0.97 -7.86
N ASP A 509 -9.84 -0.69 -7.66
CA ASP A 509 -10.90 -0.73 -8.69
C ASP A 509 -10.78 0.33 -9.81
N ARG A 510 -9.82 1.28 -9.74
CA ARG A 510 -9.78 2.45 -10.65
C ARG A 510 -9.68 2.05 -12.12
N CYS A 511 -8.87 1.03 -12.41
CA CYS A 511 -8.70 0.48 -13.75
C CYS A 511 -9.68 -0.66 -14.10
N LEU A 512 -10.60 -1.01 -13.18
CA LEU A 512 -11.72 -1.91 -13.49
C LEU A 512 -12.90 -1.15 -14.13
N LYS A 513 -13.10 0.11 -13.73
CA LYS A 513 -14.22 0.95 -14.20
C LYS A 513 -13.89 1.79 -15.44
N ARG A 514 -12.61 2.06 -15.69
CA ARG A 514 -12.11 2.85 -16.81
C ARG A 514 -10.85 2.23 -17.39
N GLU A 515 -10.64 2.40 -18.68
CA GLU A 515 -9.43 1.96 -19.36
C GLU A 515 -8.20 2.67 -18.77
N CYS A 516 -7.12 1.90 -18.59
CA CYS A 516 -5.85 2.41 -18.10
C CYS A 516 -4.69 2.03 -19.04
N ALA A 517 -3.69 2.91 -19.12
CA ALA A 517 -2.40 2.57 -19.70
C ALA A 517 -1.81 1.34 -19.00
N SER A 518 -1.34 0.40 -19.80
CA SER A 518 -0.92 -0.91 -19.30
C SER A 518 0.56 -0.88 -18.90
N PHE A 519 0.90 -1.32 -17.68
CA PHE A 519 2.29 -1.44 -17.22
C PHE A 519 2.59 -2.86 -16.74
N LYS A 520 3.82 -3.32 -16.99
CA LYS A 520 4.33 -4.62 -16.55
C LYS A 520 5.27 -4.44 -15.38
N THR A 521 4.96 -5.07 -14.24
CA THR A 521 5.88 -5.12 -13.10
C THR A 521 7.04 -6.06 -13.40
N LEU A 522 8.27 -5.53 -13.36
CA LEU A 522 9.51 -6.29 -13.52
C LEU A 522 10.02 -6.79 -12.17
N LYS A 523 9.97 -5.94 -11.13
CA LYS A 523 10.42 -6.27 -9.77
C LYS A 523 9.63 -5.48 -8.73
N LYS A 524 9.28 -6.12 -7.61
CA LYS A 524 8.66 -5.46 -6.45
C LYS A 524 9.75 -5.09 -5.43
N TYR A 525 9.57 -3.96 -4.77
CA TYR A 525 10.33 -3.54 -3.60
C TYR A 525 9.36 -3.29 -2.45
N GLU A 526 9.89 -2.82 -1.32
CA GLU A 526 9.12 -2.49 -0.14
C GLU A 526 7.94 -1.56 -0.42
N ASN A 527 8.25 -0.36 -0.94
CA ASN A 527 7.32 0.77 -1.07
C ASN A 527 7.24 1.30 -2.51
N PHE A 528 7.82 0.59 -3.48
CA PHE A 528 7.77 0.95 -4.89
C PHE A 528 7.94 -0.29 -5.77
N ARG A 529 7.76 -0.13 -7.09
CA ARG A 529 7.89 -1.20 -8.07
C ARG A 529 8.81 -0.75 -9.19
N LYS A 530 9.63 -1.66 -9.73
CA LYS A 530 10.25 -1.45 -11.05
C LYS A 530 9.30 -1.95 -12.11
N MET A 531 8.89 -1.06 -13.00
CA MET A 531 7.88 -1.31 -14.03
C MET A 531 8.35 -0.78 -15.38
N THR A 532 7.73 -1.25 -16.46
CA THR A 532 7.90 -0.76 -17.83
C THR A 532 6.53 -0.80 -18.51
N SER A 533 6.33 -0.06 -19.59
CA SER A 533 5.13 -0.13 -20.42
C SER A 533 4.84 -1.57 -20.86
N ALA A 534 3.61 -2.03 -20.64
CA ALA A 534 3.14 -3.32 -21.14
C ALA A 534 2.57 -3.11 -22.56
N GLY A 535 3.42 -3.26 -23.56
CA GLY A 535 3.04 -3.06 -24.97
C GLY A 535 3.25 -1.63 -25.44
N ASN A 536 2.66 -1.29 -26.59
CA ASN A 536 2.88 -0.04 -27.31
C ASN A 536 1.88 1.05 -26.85
N ASN A 537 1.96 1.47 -25.58
CA ASN A 537 1.12 2.56 -25.08
C ASN A 537 1.43 3.84 -25.85
N LYS A 538 0.42 4.38 -26.55
CA LYS A 538 0.50 5.67 -27.23
C LYS A 538 -0.03 6.79 -26.35
N TRP A 539 0.69 7.91 -26.33
CA TRP A 539 0.42 9.07 -25.49
C TRP A 539 0.34 10.32 -26.35
N ALA A 540 -0.70 11.13 -26.15
CA ALA A 540 -0.76 12.49 -26.67
C ALA A 540 -0.21 13.44 -25.60
N CYS A 541 0.80 14.22 -25.96
CA CYS A 541 1.58 15.03 -25.02
C CYS A 541 1.68 16.49 -25.46
N VAL A 542 1.72 17.39 -24.50
CA VAL A 542 1.99 18.83 -24.70
C VAL A 542 3.11 19.23 -23.76
N GLU A 543 4.09 19.99 -24.27
CA GLU A 543 5.23 20.47 -23.53
C GLU A 543 5.13 21.97 -23.28
N GLN A 544 5.41 22.42 -22.05
CA GLN A 544 5.40 23.82 -21.67
C GLN A 544 6.57 24.16 -20.74
N LYS A 545 7.02 25.41 -20.75
CA LYS A 545 7.98 25.93 -19.77
C LYS A 545 7.22 26.58 -18.61
N SER A 546 7.42 26.08 -17.40
CA SER A 546 6.76 26.57 -16.18
C SER A 546 7.43 25.97 -14.96
N CYS A 547 7.44 26.66 -13.81
CA CYS A 547 7.82 26.06 -12.51
C CYS A 547 6.62 25.82 -11.59
N ASP A 548 5.42 26.03 -12.11
CA ASP A 548 4.19 25.62 -11.45
C ASP A 548 3.57 24.45 -12.21
N LEU A 549 3.55 23.27 -11.58
CA LEU A 549 2.97 22.06 -12.15
C LEU A 549 1.49 22.24 -12.44
N GLU A 550 0.77 22.95 -11.56
CA GLU A 550 -0.69 23.09 -11.65
C GLU A 550 -1.08 23.95 -12.86
N SER A 551 -0.48 25.14 -13.00
CA SER A 551 -0.68 26.00 -14.18
C SER A 551 -0.29 25.31 -15.49
N ALA A 552 0.84 24.59 -15.51
CA ALA A 552 1.30 23.89 -16.71
C ALA A 552 0.37 22.74 -17.10
N ARG A 553 -0.10 21.96 -16.11
CA ARG A 553 -1.07 20.89 -16.28
C ARG A 553 -2.36 21.44 -16.88
N ASP A 554 -2.94 22.49 -16.28
CA ASP A 554 -4.25 23.01 -16.67
C ASP A 554 -4.22 23.60 -18.09
N SER A 555 -3.15 24.33 -18.42
CA SER A 555 -2.90 24.85 -19.75
C SER A 555 -2.75 23.75 -20.80
N SER A 556 -1.99 22.70 -20.48
CA SER A 556 -1.74 21.56 -21.39
C SER A 556 -2.96 20.67 -21.57
N LEU A 557 -3.72 20.42 -20.51
CA LEU A 557 -4.89 19.55 -20.51
C LEU A 557 -5.96 20.07 -21.48
N ASN A 558 -6.11 21.40 -21.62
CA ASN A 558 -7.04 22.00 -22.57
C ASN A 558 -6.76 21.58 -24.02
N ARG A 559 -5.49 21.58 -24.44
CA ARG A 559 -5.10 21.17 -25.80
C ARG A 559 -5.31 19.67 -26.02
N LEU A 560 -4.93 18.86 -25.02
CA LEU A 560 -5.10 17.41 -25.05
C LEU A 560 -6.59 17.01 -25.09
N LEU A 561 -7.44 17.66 -24.30
CA LEU A 561 -8.88 17.43 -24.34
C LEU A 561 -9.50 17.86 -25.67
N SER A 562 -9.00 18.92 -26.32
CA SER A 562 -9.44 19.28 -27.67
C SER A 562 -9.14 18.18 -28.69
N TYR A 563 -7.94 17.58 -28.61
CA TYR A 563 -7.56 16.45 -29.44
C TYR A 563 -8.47 15.23 -29.21
N ILE A 564 -8.71 14.87 -27.94
CA ILE A 564 -9.60 13.76 -27.57
C ILE A 564 -11.04 14.01 -28.05
N ASN A 565 -11.55 15.25 -28.03
CA ASN A 565 -12.92 15.58 -28.40
C ASN A 565 -13.14 15.80 -29.91
N GLY A 566 -12.25 15.33 -30.78
CA GLY A 566 -12.46 15.35 -32.24
C GLY A 566 -11.64 16.38 -33.01
N LYS A 567 -10.77 17.17 -32.37
CA LYS A 567 -9.81 18.04 -33.10
C LYS A 567 -8.58 17.24 -33.53
N ASN A 568 -8.83 16.18 -34.29
CA ASN A 568 -7.85 15.24 -34.83
C ASN A 568 -8.20 14.91 -36.28
N SER A 569 -7.28 14.28 -36.99
CA SER A 569 -7.41 13.97 -38.41
C SER A 569 -8.63 13.14 -38.80
N ALA A 570 -9.17 12.36 -37.86
CA ALA A 570 -10.35 11.52 -38.06
C ALA A 570 -11.66 12.22 -37.67
N GLY A 571 -11.61 13.43 -37.09
CA GLY A 571 -12.78 14.10 -36.52
C GLY A 571 -13.44 13.32 -35.37
N ALA A 572 -12.73 12.33 -34.81
CA ALA A 572 -13.32 11.33 -33.93
C ALA A 572 -13.21 11.74 -32.46
N ALA A 573 -14.32 11.69 -31.73
CA ALA A 573 -14.29 11.79 -30.28
C ALA A 573 -13.82 10.46 -29.66
N MET A 574 -12.83 10.52 -28.78
CA MET A 574 -12.19 9.39 -28.13
C MET A 574 -12.53 9.35 -26.63
N ASP A 575 -12.51 8.15 -26.05
CA ASP A 575 -12.72 7.96 -24.61
C ASP A 575 -11.49 8.42 -23.82
N LEU A 576 -11.69 8.94 -22.61
CA LEU A 576 -10.59 9.28 -21.71
C LEU A 576 -10.04 8.03 -21.05
N VAL A 577 -8.72 7.86 -21.15
CA VAL A 577 -7.95 6.77 -20.55
C VAL A 577 -7.13 7.32 -19.40
N MET A 578 -7.00 6.56 -18.32
CA MET A 578 -6.15 6.92 -17.19
C MET A 578 -4.76 6.30 -17.33
N PRO A 579 -3.72 6.77 -16.63
CA PRO A 579 -3.64 8.00 -15.83
C PRO A 579 -3.33 9.25 -16.67
N LEU A 580 -3.60 10.43 -16.12
CA LEU A 580 -2.97 11.67 -16.59
C LEU A 580 -1.50 11.65 -16.17
N ALA A 581 -0.58 11.86 -17.10
CA ALA A 581 0.84 11.85 -16.78
C ALA A 581 1.46 13.24 -16.89
N ILE A 582 2.29 13.61 -15.92
CA ILE A 582 3.05 14.86 -15.90
C ILE A 582 4.53 14.51 -15.77
N THR A 583 5.37 14.97 -16.67
CA THR A 583 6.83 14.79 -16.58
C THR A 583 7.47 16.15 -16.37
N VAL A 584 8.29 16.26 -15.33
CA VAL A 584 9.03 17.47 -14.98
C VAL A 584 10.50 17.24 -15.30
N ASN A 585 11.06 18.12 -16.13
CA ASN A 585 12.47 18.15 -16.47
C ASN A 585 13.08 19.47 -16.00
N MET A 586 13.94 19.39 -14.99
CA MET A 586 14.52 20.56 -14.33
C MET A 586 15.87 20.97 -14.93
N THR A 587 16.47 20.13 -15.78
CA THR A 587 17.82 20.31 -16.36
C THR A 587 17.98 21.50 -17.33
N ALA A 588 16.96 22.33 -17.54
CA ALA A 588 16.93 23.38 -18.54
C ALA A 588 17.32 24.80 -18.05
N GLY A 589 17.84 24.97 -16.82
CA GLY A 589 18.39 26.26 -16.37
C GLY A 589 19.13 26.22 -15.03
N LYS A 590 20.01 27.21 -14.80
CA LYS A 590 20.69 27.43 -13.51
C LYS A 590 19.63 27.73 -12.42
N LEU A 591 19.92 27.36 -11.17
CA LEU A 591 19.06 27.45 -9.97
C LEU A 591 18.36 28.81 -9.68
N GLU A 592 18.61 29.87 -10.45
CA GLU A 592 18.13 31.23 -10.16
C GLU A 592 17.11 31.79 -11.18
N GLU A 593 16.84 31.10 -12.30
CA GLU A 593 15.77 31.47 -13.24
C GLU A 593 14.89 30.24 -13.51
N CYS A 594 13.57 30.38 -13.28
CA CYS A 594 12.60 29.31 -13.48
C CYS A 594 12.61 28.80 -14.95
N ALA A 595 13.12 27.58 -15.16
CA ALA A 595 13.36 27.04 -16.50
C ALA A 595 12.90 25.58 -16.69
N TRP A 596 12.06 25.03 -15.81
CA TRP A 596 11.61 23.64 -15.97
C TRP A 596 10.77 23.46 -17.23
N THR A 597 10.95 22.32 -17.87
CA THR A 597 10.10 21.84 -18.96
C THR A 597 9.12 20.82 -18.38
N ILE A 598 7.83 21.12 -18.46
CA ILE A 598 6.75 20.27 -17.97
C ILE A 598 5.99 19.72 -19.17
N THR A 599 5.96 18.39 -19.29
CA THR A 599 5.22 17.67 -20.32
C THR A 599 4.01 16.99 -19.72
N THR A 600 2.81 17.36 -20.14
CA THR A 600 1.56 16.70 -19.73
C THR A 600 1.09 15.78 -20.84
N CYS A 601 0.67 14.56 -20.50
CA CYS A 601 0.27 13.54 -21.45
C CYS A 601 -1.02 12.82 -21.05
N LEU A 602 -1.85 12.51 -22.04
CA LEU A 602 -3.00 11.60 -21.92
C LEU A 602 -2.76 10.32 -22.75
N PRO A 603 -3.13 9.14 -22.24
CA PRO A 603 -3.05 7.91 -23.02
C PRO A 603 -4.11 7.92 -24.12
N VAL A 604 -3.73 7.43 -25.29
CA VAL A 604 -4.65 7.15 -26.40
C VAL A 604 -5.34 5.82 -26.12
N PRO A 605 -6.67 5.68 -26.34
CA PRO A 605 -7.38 4.40 -26.20
C PRO A 605 -6.77 3.28 -27.04
N HIS A 606 -6.70 2.06 -26.48
CA HIS A 606 -6.15 0.87 -27.11
C HIS A 606 -6.80 0.58 -28.48
N LYS A 607 -8.10 0.88 -28.64
CA LYS A 607 -8.82 0.72 -29.91
C LYS A 607 -8.24 1.52 -31.08
N HIS A 608 -7.48 2.59 -30.79
CA HIS A 608 -6.85 3.46 -31.80
C HIS A 608 -5.35 3.22 -31.95
N HIS A 609 -4.73 2.25 -31.26
CA HIS A 609 -3.26 2.07 -31.28
C HIS A 609 -2.70 1.64 -32.64
N LEU A 610 -3.51 1.00 -33.49
CA LEU A 610 -3.11 0.59 -34.84
C LEU A 610 -3.17 1.73 -35.86
N ASP A 611 -4.11 2.66 -35.67
CA ASP A 611 -4.34 3.82 -36.53
C ASP A 611 -4.68 5.02 -35.65
N VAL A 612 -3.64 5.67 -35.12
CA VAL A 612 -3.78 6.76 -34.16
C VAL A 612 -4.10 8.04 -34.93
N PRO A 613 -5.26 8.71 -34.69
CA PRO A 613 -5.56 9.99 -35.32
C PRO A 613 -4.48 11.01 -34.94
N TRP A 614 -3.87 11.69 -35.91
CA TRP A 614 -2.87 12.71 -35.61
C TRP A 614 -3.56 14.01 -35.18
N ALA A 615 -2.90 14.79 -34.33
CA ALA A 615 -3.48 16.01 -33.77
C ALA A 615 -3.37 17.19 -34.75
N LEU A 616 -4.47 17.94 -34.92
CA LEU A 616 -4.45 19.15 -35.74
C LEU A 616 -3.74 20.33 -35.05
N ASP A 617 -3.58 20.26 -33.73
CA ASP A 617 -2.75 21.19 -32.96
C ASP A 617 -1.29 20.71 -33.00
N THR A 618 -0.41 21.54 -33.58
CA THR A 618 1.02 21.22 -33.76
C THR A 618 1.78 21.08 -32.44
N GLU A 619 1.23 21.60 -31.33
CA GLU A 619 1.82 21.44 -29.99
C GLU A 619 1.47 20.10 -29.33
N VAL A 620 0.53 19.34 -29.91
CA VAL A 620 0.15 18.00 -29.41
C VAL A 620 0.96 16.94 -30.17
N VAL A 621 1.87 16.29 -29.45
CA VAL A 621 2.76 15.27 -29.99
C VAL A 621 2.31 13.88 -29.57
N ILE A 622 2.20 12.95 -30.51
CA ILE A 622 1.94 11.54 -30.21
C ILE A 622 3.26 10.79 -30.04
N THR A 623 3.43 10.10 -28.92
CA THR A 623 4.67 9.38 -28.59
C THR A 623 4.42 8.08 -27.81
N SER A 624 5.48 7.27 -27.64
CA SER A 624 5.52 6.16 -26.69
C SER A 624 6.37 6.58 -25.48
N LEU A 625 5.89 6.35 -24.27
CA LEU A 625 6.58 6.71 -23.03
C LEU A 625 6.79 5.48 -22.13
N TRP A 626 7.84 5.54 -21.31
CA TRP A 626 8.21 4.52 -20.31
C TRP A 626 8.37 3.10 -20.89
N GLU A 627 8.82 2.98 -22.15
CA GLU A 627 9.27 1.70 -22.72
C GLU A 627 10.49 1.17 -21.96
N GLU A 628 11.35 2.05 -21.49
CA GLU A 628 12.44 1.70 -20.60
C GLU A 628 11.96 1.51 -19.15
N PRO A 629 12.61 0.62 -18.37
CA PRO A 629 12.26 0.43 -16.97
C PRO A 629 12.41 1.69 -16.11
N GLY A 630 11.43 1.91 -15.24
CA GLY A 630 11.48 2.94 -14.20
C GLY A 630 11.02 2.41 -12.85
N PHE A 631 11.27 3.18 -11.79
CA PHE A 631 10.83 2.93 -10.42
C PHE A 631 9.60 3.76 -10.13
N PHE A 632 8.51 3.11 -9.72
CA PHE A 632 7.17 3.67 -9.53
C PHE A 632 6.84 3.62 -8.03
N GLN A 633 6.80 4.77 -7.37
CA GLN A 633 6.40 4.90 -5.97
C GLN A 633 4.99 5.46 -5.87
N PRO A 634 4.03 4.71 -5.29
CA PRO A 634 2.72 5.26 -5.00
C PRO A 634 2.76 6.29 -3.86
N PHE A 635 1.96 7.36 -3.98
CA PHE A 635 1.75 8.34 -2.94
C PHE A 635 0.30 8.88 -2.96
N PRO A 636 -0.31 9.11 -1.78
CA PRO A 636 -1.68 9.61 -1.69
C PRO A 636 -1.76 11.15 -1.75
N GLY A 637 -2.94 11.66 -2.09
CA GLY A 637 -3.30 13.08 -1.97
C GLY A 637 -3.34 13.84 -3.30
N ALA A 638 -3.52 15.17 -3.22
CA ALA A 638 -3.47 16.05 -4.39
C ALA A 638 -2.02 16.25 -4.88
N VAL A 639 -1.86 16.49 -6.18
CA VAL A 639 -0.55 16.75 -6.81
C VAL A 639 -0.37 18.27 -6.95
N THR A 640 0.18 18.88 -5.90
CA THR A 640 0.68 20.27 -5.93
C THR A 640 2.17 20.28 -6.23
N THR A 641 2.69 21.44 -6.65
CA THR A 641 4.13 21.61 -6.95
C THR A 641 5.02 21.21 -5.76
N ASP A 642 4.77 21.76 -4.57
CA ASP A 642 5.57 21.46 -3.38
C ASP A 642 5.50 19.98 -3.00
N ARG A 643 4.30 19.39 -3.04
CA ARG A 643 4.12 17.99 -2.65
C ARG A 643 4.82 17.03 -3.61
N ALA A 644 4.74 17.31 -4.91
CA ALA A 644 5.44 16.57 -5.94
C ALA A 644 6.97 16.57 -5.71
N MET A 645 7.52 17.74 -5.39
CA MET A 645 8.95 17.91 -5.11
C MET A 645 9.40 17.22 -3.82
N ASP A 646 8.58 17.26 -2.76
CA ASP A 646 8.85 16.55 -1.51
C ASP A 646 8.90 15.03 -1.73
N VAL A 647 7.91 14.49 -2.43
CA VAL A 647 7.85 13.04 -2.73
C VAL A 647 9.00 12.64 -3.65
N TYR A 648 9.31 13.43 -4.67
CA TYR A 648 10.46 13.21 -5.55
C TYR A 648 11.77 13.15 -4.75
N THR A 649 12.00 14.13 -3.88
CA THR A 649 13.24 14.24 -3.09
C THR A 649 13.37 13.04 -2.15
N GLN A 650 12.31 12.70 -1.42
CA GLN A 650 12.28 11.52 -0.55
C GLN A 650 12.53 10.23 -1.34
N PHE A 651 11.91 10.07 -2.51
CA PHE A 651 12.10 8.87 -3.32
C PHE A 651 13.52 8.77 -3.88
N ARG A 652 14.08 9.91 -4.31
CA ARG A 652 15.44 9.99 -4.83
C ARG A 652 16.45 9.59 -3.75
N HIS A 653 16.28 10.05 -2.50
CA HIS A 653 17.10 9.60 -1.37
C HIS A 653 16.96 8.09 -1.13
N LEU A 654 15.72 7.57 -1.08
CA LEU A 654 15.49 6.12 -0.95
C LEU A 654 16.19 5.31 -2.04
N LEU A 655 16.06 5.71 -3.31
CA LEU A 655 16.72 5.04 -4.44
C LEU A 655 18.25 5.18 -4.38
N HIS A 656 18.76 6.31 -3.87
CA HIS A 656 20.19 6.49 -3.63
C HIS A 656 20.72 5.50 -2.60
N ASP A 657 20.02 5.35 -1.47
CA ASP A 657 20.38 4.44 -0.39
C ASP A 657 20.41 2.97 -0.86
N MET A 658 19.51 2.65 -1.80
CA MET A 658 19.38 1.31 -2.38
C MET A 658 20.41 0.99 -3.48
N ARG A 659 21.31 1.91 -3.86
CA ARG A 659 22.42 1.62 -4.79
C ARG A 659 23.30 0.47 -4.30
N THR A 660 23.45 0.37 -2.99
CA THR A 660 24.21 -0.69 -2.33
C THR A 660 23.60 -2.09 -2.55
N VAL A 661 22.29 -2.17 -2.79
CA VAL A 661 21.54 -3.39 -3.15
C VAL A 661 21.27 -3.52 -4.65
N ARG A 662 22.09 -2.88 -5.49
CA ARG A 662 22.03 -2.92 -6.98
C ARG A 662 20.74 -2.32 -7.56
N VAL A 663 20.20 -1.29 -6.91
CA VAL A 663 19.12 -0.44 -7.47
C VAL A 663 19.75 0.84 -7.98
N HIS A 664 19.81 1.01 -9.30
CA HIS A 664 20.46 2.15 -9.94
C HIS A 664 19.41 3.04 -10.62
N ALA A 665 19.02 4.13 -9.96
CA ALA A 665 18.07 5.10 -10.50
C ALA A 665 18.77 6.28 -11.17
N SER A 666 18.12 6.84 -12.18
CA SER A 666 18.66 7.92 -13.00
C SER A 666 19.05 9.14 -12.17
N LEU A 667 20.26 9.64 -12.40
CA LEU A 667 20.71 10.90 -11.81
C LEU A 667 20.13 12.14 -12.48
N LYS A 668 19.49 11.99 -13.65
CA LYS A 668 18.84 13.09 -14.37
C LYS A 668 17.83 13.79 -13.46
N GLU A 669 17.72 15.11 -13.59
CA GLU A 669 16.74 15.92 -12.86
C GLU A 669 15.37 15.84 -13.54
N VAL A 670 14.90 14.60 -13.75
CA VAL A 670 13.66 14.28 -14.45
C VAL A 670 12.86 13.27 -13.63
N PHE A 671 11.58 13.55 -13.42
CA PHE A 671 10.63 12.61 -12.85
C PHE A 671 9.26 12.73 -13.52
N SER A 672 8.45 11.69 -13.44
CA SER A 672 7.07 11.72 -13.91
C SER A 672 6.10 11.43 -12.76
N ILE A 673 4.87 11.92 -12.88
CA ILE A 673 3.76 11.62 -11.98
C ILE A 673 2.61 11.07 -12.83
N LEU A 674 2.07 9.93 -12.41
CA LEU A 674 0.84 9.36 -12.94
C LEU A 674 -0.30 9.66 -11.96
N MET A 675 -1.32 10.35 -12.43
CA MET A 675 -2.50 10.74 -11.66
C MET A 675 -3.69 9.88 -12.08
N TYR A 676 -4.24 9.11 -11.14
CA TYR A 676 -5.35 8.21 -11.39
C TYR A 676 -6.70 8.77 -10.93
N ASP A 677 -6.70 9.87 -10.18
CA ASP A 677 -7.90 10.55 -9.69
C ASP A 677 -7.86 12.04 -10.10
N SER A 678 -9.03 12.67 -10.23
CA SER A 678 -9.12 14.12 -10.49
C SER A 678 -8.74 14.95 -9.26
N ASP A 679 -8.38 16.22 -9.46
CA ASP A 679 -7.89 17.19 -8.43
C ASP A 679 -8.86 17.52 -7.26
N GLY A 680 -9.91 16.73 -7.05
CA GLY A 680 -10.87 16.85 -5.94
C GLY A 680 -10.95 15.63 -5.01
N ALA A 681 -10.10 14.61 -5.18
CA ALA A 681 -10.14 13.38 -4.37
C ALA A 681 -9.65 13.56 -2.91
N GLY A 682 -9.14 14.75 -2.55
CA GLY A 682 -8.65 15.04 -1.20
C GLY A 682 -7.55 14.07 -0.77
N LYS A 683 -7.62 13.54 0.46
CA LYS A 683 -6.64 12.59 1.02
C LYS A 683 -6.69 11.20 0.38
N GLU A 684 -7.69 10.90 -0.46
CA GLU A 684 -7.89 9.57 -1.06
C GLU A 684 -7.34 9.44 -2.49
N GLY A 685 -6.82 10.53 -3.08
CA GLY A 685 -6.22 10.50 -4.41
C GLY A 685 -5.04 9.53 -4.50
N TYR A 686 -4.98 8.71 -5.56
CA TYR A 686 -3.89 7.78 -5.83
C TYR A 686 -3.02 8.29 -6.99
N ASN A 687 -1.73 8.46 -6.71
CA ASN A 687 -0.75 8.87 -7.70
C ASN A 687 0.50 7.99 -7.61
N GLU A 688 1.27 7.93 -8.69
CA GLU A 688 2.56 7.25 -8.72
C GLU A 688 3.64 8.17 -9.24
N LEU A 689 4.75 8.30 -8.51
CA LEU A 689 5.93 9.03 -8.95
C LEU A 689 6.91 8.06 -9.61
N ILE A 690 7.43 8.44 -10.77
CA ILE A 690 8.33 7.64 -11.60
C ILE A 690 9.71 8.29 -11.65
N ILE A 691 10.74 7.52 -11.33
CA ILE A 691 12.15 7.85 -11.62
C ILE A 691 12.72 6.73 -12.50
N MET A 692 13.23 7.07 -13.67
CA MET A 692 13.76 6.08 -14.63
C MET A 692 15.00 5.36 -14.08
N GLU A 693 15.26 4.14 -14.54
CA GLU A 693 16.51 3.44 -14.24
C GLU A 693 17.70 4.12 -14.93
N ASP A 694 18.90 4.06 -14.32
CA ASP A 694 20.14 4.50 -14.99
C ASP A 694 20.45 3.56 -16.17
N GLU A 695 20.69 4.14 -17.35
CA GLU A 695 21.30 3.41 -18.47
C GLU A 695 22.76 3.12 -18.11
N THR A 696 23.07 1.94 -17.56
CA THR A 696 24.46 1.48 -17.51
C THR A 696 24.99 1.45 -18.94
N GLU A 697 26.04 2.23 -19.21
CA GLU A 697 26.84 2.31 -20.44
C GLU A 697 26.63 1.14 -21.42
N THR A 698 25.57 1.21 -22.23
CA THR A 698 25.48 0.45 -23.48
C THR A 698 25.96 1.37 -24.60
N PRO A 699 27.08 1.07 -25.27
CA PRO A 699 27.56 1.87 -26.38
C PRO A 699 26.55 1.79 -27.52
N GLY A 700 25.98 2.93 -27.88
CA GLY A 700 25.28 3.13 -29.14
C GLY A 700 23.78 2.87 -29.10
N LYS A 701 23.01 3.91 -28.75
CA LYS A 701 21.78 4.33 -29.46
C LYS A 701 21.27 5.66 -28.89
N ASN A 702 22.00 6.74 -29.14
CA ASN A 702 21.41 8.07 -29.10
C ASN A 702 20.37 8.17 -30.22
N LYS A 703 19.09 7.90 -29.90
CA LYS A 703 17.99 8.31 -30.77
C LYS A 703 17.57 9.72 -30.37
N ALA A 704 18.22 10.70 -31.00
CA ALA A 704 17.76 12.08 -31.00
C ALA A 704 16.33 12.15 -31.59
N TYR A 705 15.48 12.92 -30.93
CA TYR A 705 14.14 13.28 -31.37
C TYR A 705 14.19 13.85 -32.80
N LYS A 706 13.56 13.16 -33.76
CA LYS A 706 13.28 13.71 -35.09
C LYS A 706 12.00 14.54 -35.01
N ARG A 707 12.13 15.85 -35.21
CA ARG A 707 11.02 16.76 -35.54
C ARG A 707 10.83 16.75 -37.05
N GLU A 708 9.61 16.53 -37.53
CA GLU A 708 9.25 16.70 -38.94
C GLU A 708 8.39 17.97 -39.12
N HIS A 709 8.96 18.86 -39.93
CA HIS A 709 8.56 20.12 -40.60
C HIS A 709 7.37 20.99 -40.15
N ALA A 710 7.68 22.28 -39.97
CA ALA A 710 6.77 23.42 -40.02
C ALA A 710 7.00 24.22 -41.32
N VAL A 711 5.93 24.69 -41.97
CA VAL A 711 5.95 25.60 -43.13
C VAL A 711 5.62 27.02 -42.67
N LYS A 712 6.43 27.99 -43.09
CA LYS A 712 6.26 29.44 -42.88
C LYS A 712 5.56 30.04 -44.10
N ASP A 713 4.72 31.05 -43.90
CA ASP A 713 4.50 32.12 -44.87
C ASP A 713 4.21 33.46 -44.16
N GLU A 714 4.93 34.50 -44.59
CA GLU A 714 4.71 35.92 -44.29
C GLU A 714 4.33 36.63 -45.59
N ALA A 715 3.46 37.65 -45.54
CA ALA A 715 3.48 38.90 -46.33
C ALA A 715 2.23 39.79 -45.98
N PRO A 716 2.09 41.05 -46.46
CA PRO A 716 2.80 42.26 -46.05
C PRO A 716 1.84 43.43 -45.66
N ARG A 717 2.38 44.56 -45.16
CA ARG A 717 1.67 45.84 -44.88
C ARG A 717 1.83 46.83 -46.05
N ASP A 718 0.82 47.65 -46.35
CA ASP A 718 0.93 49.14 -46.47
C ASP A 718 -0.46 49.86 -46.57
N PRO A 719 -0.61 51.21 -46.61
CA PRO A 719 -1.48 51.95 -45.69
C PRO A 719 -2.53 52.87 -46.39
N ALA A 720 -3.44 53.48 -45.61
CA ALA A 720 -3.92 54.85 -45.81
C ALA A 720 -5.02 55.20 -44.80
N ARG A 721 -4.85 56.28 -44.07
CA ARG A 721 -5.80 56.81 -43.08
C ARG A 721 -6.94 57.58 -43.76
N LYS A 722 -8.18 57.27 -43.38
CA LYS A 722 -9.30 58.22 -43.23
C LYS A 722 -9.82 58.06 -41.80
N ALA A 723 -10.32 59.12 -41.17
CA ALA A 723 -10.72 59.13 -39.76
C ALA A 723 -11.69 57.97 -39.45
N GLU A 724 -11.16 56.93 -38.81
CA GLU A 724 -11.78 55.61 -38.69
C GLU A 724 -12.36 55.44 -37.29
N ILE A 725 -13.57 54.87 -37.20
CA ILE A 725 -14.13 54.42 -35.93
C ILE A 725 -13.18 53.35 -35.38
N VAL A 726 -12.54 53.63 -34.24
CA VAL A 726 -11.57 52.71 -33.63
C VAL A 726 -12.33 51.64 -32.84
N TYR A 727 -12.11 50.37 -33.18
CA TYR A 727 -12.64 49.22 -32.44
C TYR A 727 -11.55 48.63 -31.54
N VAL A 728 -11.94 47.87 -30.52
CA VAL A 728 -10.99 47.02 -29.78
C VAL A 728 -10.34 46.02 -30.75
N PRO A 729 -9.08 45.62 -30.52
CA PRO A 729 -8.46 44.56 -31.31
C PRO A 729 -9.37 43.33 -31.39
N MET A 730 -9.47 42.73 -32.58
CA MET A 730 -10.19 41.49 -32.85
C MET A 730 -9.25 40.49 -33.55
N PRO A 731 -9.45 39.17 -33.39
CA PRO A 731 -8.69 38.17 -34.14
C PRO A 731 -8.83 38.35 -35.66
N PRO A 732 -7.83 37.99 -36.49
CA PRO A 732 -7.91 38.09 -37.96
C PRO A 732 -9.09 37.36 -38.59
N ARG A 733 -9.61 36.33 -37.91
CA ARG A 733 -10.81 35.57 -38.27
C ARG A 733 -12.14 36.31 -38.08
N CYS A 734 -12.13 37.52 -37.52
CA CYS A 734 -13.33 38.29 -37.22
C CYS A 734 -13.51 39.45 -38.22
N LYS A 735 -14.32 39.26 -39.27
CA LYS A 735 -14.86 40.36 -40.08
C LYS A 735 -16.20 40.86 -39.48
N THR A 736 -16.66 42.08 -39.82
CA THR A 736 -17.87 42.75 -39.25
C THR A 736 -19.20 41.98 -39.40
N THR A 737 -19.19 40.90 -40.17
CA THR A 737 -20.29 39.96 -40.36
C THR A 737 -20.23 38.72 -39.47
N GLU A 738 -19.05 38.36 -38.92
CA GLU A 738 -18.81 37.12 -38.16
C GLU A 738 -18.71 37.35 -36.65
N CYS A 739 -18.12 38.47 -36.23
CA CYS A 739 -17.97 38.82 -34.82
C CYS A 739 -18.59 40.20 -34.55
N MET A 740 -19.08 40.41 -33.32
CA MET A 740 -19.61 41.70 -32.92
C MET A 740 -18.46 42.70 -32.63
N PRO A 741 -18.35 43.80 -33.39
CA PRO A 741 -17.31 44.79 -33.16
C PRO A 741 -17.65 45.66 -31.93
N ILE A 742 -16.68 45.90 -31.04
CA ILE A 742 -16.84 46.75 -29.85
C ILE A 742 -16.08 48.06 -30.06
N ARG A 743 -16.79 49.18 -29.95
CA ARG A 743 -16.25 50.53 -30.22
C ARG A 743 -15.43 51.02 -29.04
N LYS A 744 -14.23 51.53 -29.32
CA LYS A 744 -13.41 52.27 -28.36
C LYS A 744 -13.81 53.74 -28.40
N THR A 745 -14.29 54.27 -27.27
CA THR A 745 -14.74 55.66 -27.14
C THR A 745 -13.65 56.57 -26.58
N LYS A 746 -12.76 56.04 -25.73
CA LYS A 746 -11.62 56.80 -25.17
C LYS A 746 -10.41 55.91 -24.94
N ASP A 747 -9.21 56.46 -25.13
CA ASP A 747 -7.92 55.79 -24.95
C ASP A 747 -7.17 56.39 -23.76
N PHE A 748 -6.81 55.56 -22.77
CA PHE A 748 -5.98 55.95 -21.63
C PHE A 748 -4.59 55.28 -21.67
N GLY A 749 -4.22 54.64 -22.80
CA GLY A 749 -2.98 53.91 -22.96
C GLY A 749 -3.13 52.43 -22.64
N ASP A 750 -3.00 52.06 -21.37
CA ASP A 750 -3.03 50.68 -20.87
C ASP A 750 -4.44 50.13 -20.59
N PHE A 751 -5.45 51.00 -20.62
CA PHE A 751 -6.87 50.65 -20.59
C PHE A 751 -7.69 51.59 -21.49
N TRP A 752 -8.90 51.16 -21.85
CA TRP A 752 -9.78 51.88 -22.78
C TRP A 752 -11.20 51.97 -22.27
N GLU A 753 -11.88 53.06 -22.61
CA GLU A 753 -13.33 53.13 -22.51
C GLU A 753 -13.95 52.55 -23.77
N ILE A 754 -14.92 51.67 -23.61
CA ILE A 754 -15.68 51.06 -24.68
C ILE A 754 -17.17 51.35 -24.57
N THR A 755 -17.85 51.31 -25.71
CA THR A 755 -19.31 51.32 -25.78
C THR A 755 -19.81 50.17 -26.65
N VAL A 756 -20.74 49.39 -26.12
CA VAL A 756 -21.49 48.33 -26.80
C VAL A 756 -22.91 48.85 -27.05
N THR A 757 -23.27 49.12 -28.29
CA THR A 757 -24.61 49.61 -28.69
C THR A 757 -25.41 48.52 -29.38
N ASP A 758 -26.74 48.52 -29.22
CA ASP A 758 -27.67 47.61 -29.93
C ASP A 758 -27.30 46.11 -29.74
N TYR A 759 -27.03 45.72 -28.49
CA TYR A 759 -26.71 44.34 -28.14
C TYR A 759 -28.00 43.53 -28.02
N LYS A 760 -28.14 42.51 -28.86
CA LYS A 760 -29.13 41.45 -28.70
C LYS A 760 -28.43 40.11 -28.62
N GLY A 761 -28.60 39.39 -27.53
CA GLY A 761 -27.87 38.17 -27.22
C GLY A 761 -28.70 37.14 -26.48
N VAL A 762 -28.15 35.93 -26.36
CA VAL A 762 -28.66 34.88 -25.50
C VAL A 762 -27.71 34.72 -24.32
N CYS A 763 -28.25 34.68 -23.11
CA CYS A 763 -27.48 34.49 -21.90
C CYS A 763 -27.92 33.24 -21.16
N HIS A 764 -26.98 32.52 -20.53
CA HIS A 764 -27.29 31.41 -19.62
C HIS A 764 -26.77 31.71 -18.22
N PHE A 765 -27.63 31.54 -17.23
CA PHE A 765 -27.41 31.82 -15.83
C PHE A 765 -27.32 30.53 -14.99
N GLU A 766 -26.35 30.46 -14.08
CA GLU A 766 -26.19 29.33 -13.15
C GLU A 766 -25.61 29.80 -11.81
N ILE A 767 -25.99 29.14 -10.71
CA ILE A 767 -25.38 29.37 -9.39
C ILE A 767 -24.32 28.28 -9.14
N GLY A 768 -23.07 28.68 -8.95
CA GLY A 768 -21.92 27.76 -8.83
C GLY A 768 -21.04 28.00 -7.60
N CYS A 769 -20.14 27.05 -7.34
CA CYS A 769 -19.08 27.18 -6.34
C CYS A 769 -17.79 27.66 -7.02
N GLY A 770 -17.32 28.87 -6.71
CA GLY A 770 -16.06 29.41 -7.24
C GLY A 770 -16.01 29.67 -8.77
N VAL A 771 -14.95 30.35 -9.21
CA VAL A 771 -14.75 30.78 -10.61
C VAL A 771 -14.40 29.60 -11.54
N HIS A 772 -13.93 28.47 -10.98
CA HIS A 772 -13.36 27.35 -11.74
C HIS A 772 -14.32 26.16 -12.01
N HIS A 773 -15.47 26.06 -11.32
CA HIS A 773 -16.24 24.81 -11.30
C HIS A 773 -17.52 24.77 -12.16
N SER A 774 -17.85 25.81 -12.93
CA SER A 774 -19.15 25.89 -13.63
C SER A 774 -19.11 25.91 -15.16
N GLY A 775 -17.92 25.93 -15.80
CA GLY A 775 -17.81 26.05 -17.25
C GLY A 775 -18.69 25.05 -18.03
N ARG A 776 -18.69 23.77 -17.66
CA ARG A 776 -19.57 22.76 -18.31
C ARG A 776 -21.06 22.99 -18.07
N LYS A 777 -21.46 23.48 -16.89
CA LYS A 777 -22.87 23.69 -16.53
C LYS A 777 -23.49 24.82 -17.35
N VAL A 778 -22.68 25.81 -17.72
CA VAL A 778 -23.16 27.01 -18.43
C VAL A 778 -22.97 26.87 -19.95
N PHE A 779 -21.85 26.28 -20.39
CA PHE A 779 -21.58 26.11 -21.83
C PHE A 779 -22.41 25.02 -22.50
N ARG A 780 -22.69 23.89 -21.83
CA ARG A 780 -23.47 22.80 -22.46
C ARG A 780 -24.89 23.23 -22.84
N PRO A 781 -25.65 23.93 -21.98
CA PRO A 781 -26.96 24.46 -22.36
C PRO A 781 -26.91 25.40 -23.55
N LEU A 782 -25.93 26.30 -23.61
CA LEU A 782 -25.75 27.21 -24.74
C LEU A 782 -25.41 26.48 -26.05
N LEU A 783 -24.56 25.44 -26.01
CA LEU A 783 -24.26 24.61 -27.17
C LEU A 783 -25.50 23.86 -27.67
N LYS A 784 -26.31 23.31 -26.76
CA LYS A 784 -27.57 22.66 -27.12
C LYS A 784 -28.55 23.66 -27.75
N TYR A 785 -28.69 24.84 -27.15
CA TYR A 785 -29.57 25.90 -27.66
C TYR A 785 -29.19 26.31 -29.09
N PHE A 786 -27.90 26.51 -29.38
CA PHE A 786 -27.41 26.80 -30.73
C PHE A 786 -27.56 25.62 -31.71
N ALA A 787 -27.55 24.38 -31.20
CA ALA A 787 -27.81 23.18 -31.99
C ALA A 787 -29.31 22.94 -32.27
N GLY A 788 -30.22 23.75 -31.73
CA GLY A 788 -31.66 23.64 -31.96
C GLY A 788 -32.50 23.31 -30.73
N ASP A 789 -31.92 23.31 -29.52
CA ASP A 789 -32.65 23.14 -28.25
C ASP A 789 -33.37 24.44 -27.84
N ASN A 790 -34.28 24.87 -28.70
CA ASN A 790 -35.13 26.05 -28.59
C ASN A 790 -36.55 25.71 -29.07
N VAL A 791 -37.53 26.55 -28.76
CA VAL A 791 -38.96 26.30 -29.02
C VAL A 791 -39.25 25.90 -30.48
N GLY A 792 -38.55 26.49 -31.44
CA GLY A 792 -38.73 26.19 -32.86
C GLY A 792 -37.91 25.01 -33.39
N GLY A 793 -37.03 24.40 -32.60
CA GLY A 793 -36.11 23.35 -33.09
C GLY A 793 -35.07 23.87 -34.08
N ILE A 794 -34.78 25.18 -34.08
CA ILE A 794 -34.04 25.85 -35.16
C ILE A 794 -32.54 25.88 -34.82
N PRO A 795 -31.66 25.25 -35.61
CA PRO A 795 -30.23 25.37 -35.40
C PRO A 795 -29.75 26.80 -35.77
N LEU A 796 -29.07 27.44 -34.83
CA LEU A 796 -28.53 28.81 -34.97
C LEU A 796 -27.11 28.82 -35.56
N GLY A 797 -26.46 27.66 -35.63
CA GLY A 797 -25.10 27.50 -36.16
C GLY A 797 -24.03 27.51 -35.08
N SER A 798 -22.81 27.93 -35.43
CA SER A 798 -21.69 28.05 -34.49
C SER A 798 -21.92 29.17 -33.47
N LEU A 799 -21.30 29.04 -32.29
CA LEU A 799 -21.29 30.10 -31.29
C LEU A 799 -20.69 31.38 -31.88
N THR A 800 -21.33 32.50 -31.59
CA THR A 800 -20.94 33.85 -32.02
C THR A 800 -20.00 34.49 -31.02
N ALA A 801 -19.08 35.32 -31.50
CA ALA A 801 -18.10 36.03 -30.68
C ALA A 801 -18.43 37.54 -30.57
N PRO A 802 -18.06 38.22 -29.46
CA PRO A 802 -17.35 37.67 -28.31
C PRO A 802 -18.28 37.01 -27.28
N LEU A 803 -17.72 36.10 -26.48
CA LEU A 803 -18.41 35.57 -25.29
C LEU A 803 -18.23 36.57 -24.16
N PHE A 804 -19.34 37.08 -23.64
CA PHE A 804 -19.38 37.96 -22.49
C PHE A 804 -19.62 37.16 -21.21
N PHE A 805 -18.89 37.52 -20.17
CA PHE A 805 -18.94 36.93 -18.85
C PHE A 805 -19.29 38.04 -17.86
N ASN A 806 -20.46 37.92 -17.25
CA ASN A 806 -20.92 38.85 -16.23
C ASN A 806 -20.84 38.16 -14.86
N TYR A 807 -20.19 38.84 -13.91
CA TYR A 807 -20.13 38.42 -12.52
C TYR A 807 -20.84 39.46 -11.65
N GLN A 808 -21.70 39.01 -10.75
CA GLN A 808 -22.32 39.84 -9.72
C GLN A 808 -21.76 39.43 -8.35
N GLY A 809 -21.14 40.39 -7.65
CA GLY A 809 -20.73 40.23 -6.26
C GLY A 809 -19.28 39.76 -6.07
N VAL A 810 -18.48 40.64 -5.45
CA VAL A 810 -17.30 40.40 -4.58
C VAL A 810 -16.35 39.26 -4.99
N VAL A 811 -15.63 39.42 -6.12
CA VAL A 811 -14.47 38.55 -6.46
C VAL A 811 -13.13 39.17 -6.06
N LEU A 812 -13.08 40.50 -5.81
CA LEU A 812 -11.81 41.22 -5.68
C LEU A 812 -11.37 41.49 -4.24
N MET A 813 -12.26 41.38 -3.25
CA MET A 813 -11.95 41.69 -1.84
C MET A 813 -12.15 40.49 -0.92
N GLY A 814 -11.37 39.42 -1.11
CA GLY A 814 -10.93 38.49 -0.06
C GLY A 814 -11.93 37.84 0.92
N SER A 815 -13.25 38.02 0.78
CA SER A 815 -14.25 37.59 1.77
C SER A 815 -15.10 36.42 1.32
N ALA A 816 -14.89 35.90 0.11
CA ALA A 816 -15.41 34.58 -0.24
C ALA A 816 -14.44 33.55 0.34
N GLU A 817 -14.82 32.93 1.47
CA GLU A 817 -14.17 31.71 1.95
C GLU A 817 -13.99 30.75 0.77
N GLU A 818 -12.79 30.18 0.61
CA GLU A 818 -12.54 29.07 -0.33
C GLU A 818 -13.58 27.97 -0.06
N GLY A 819 -14.63 27.92 -0.88
CA GLY A 819 -15.73 26.95 -0.73
C GLY A 819 -17.16 27.51 -0.71
N SER A 820 -17.41 28.83 -0.75
CA SER A 820 -18.79 29.32 -0.80
C SER A 820 -19.49 29.00 -2.15
N CYS A 821 -20.66 28.36 -2.08
CA CYS A 821 -21.39 27.77 -3.21
C CYS A 821 -22.60 28.61 -3.66
N SER A 822 -22.44 29.93 -3.78
CA SER A 822 -23.57 30.84 -4.03
C SER A 822 -23.27 31.96 -5.02
N LEU A 823 -22.26 31.79 -5.88
CA LEU A 823 -21.89 32.84 -6.84
C LEU A 823 -22.75 32.73 -8.11
N PRO A 824 -23.53 33.77 -8.46
CA PRO A 824 -24.26 33.83 -9.73
C PRO A 824 -23.28 34.02 -10.90
N TYR A 825 -23.46 33.24 -11.96
CA TYR A 825 -22.62 33.29 -13.16
C TYR A 825 -23.48 33.37 -14.42
N GLU A 826 -23.17 34.31 -15.30
CA GLU A 826 -23.88 34.51 -16.56
C GLU A 826 -22.90 34.58 -17.75
N ILE A 827 -23.12 33.74 -18.77
CA ILE A 827 -22.46 33.87 -20.08
C ILE A 827 -23.47 34.38 -21.08
N CYS A 828 -23.12 35.44 -21.80
CA CYS A 828 -23.91 36.02 -22.89
C CYS A 828 -23.18 35.94 -24.22
N LEU A 829 -23.89 35.55 -25.30
CA LEU A 829 -23.36 35.54 -26.67
C LEU A 829 -24.27 36.38 -27.60
N PRO A 830 -23.70 37.19 -28.51
CA PRO A 830 -24.49 37.96 -29.47
C PRO A 830 -25.35 37.05 -30.35
N LEU A 831 -26.62 37.37 -30.59
CA LEU A 831 -27.44 36.56 -31.50
C LEU A 831 -26.99 36.80 -32.95
N PRO A 832 -26.87 35.75 -33.79
CA PRO A 832 -26.54 35.93 -35.21
C PRO A 832 -27.56 36.86 -35.88
N LYS A 833 -27.09 37.78 -36.74
CA LYS A 833 -27.92 38.85 -37.32
C LYS A 833 -29.21 38.34 -37.98
N ALA A 834 -29.16 37.17 -38.61
CA ALA A 834 -30.29 36.54 -39.29
C ALA A 834 -31.48 36.17 -38.37
N PHE A 835 -31.26 36.10 -37.06
CA PHE A 835 -32.28 35.69 -36.09
C PHE A 835 -32.74 36.83 -35.16
N ARG A 836 -32.19 38.04 -35.31
CA ARG A 836 -32.64 39.21 -34.56
C ARG A 836 -34.07 39.57 -34.98
N GLY A 837 -35.02 39.51 -34.04
CA GLY A 837 -36.45 39.78 -34.30
C GLY A 837 -37.31 38.53 -34.54
N ARG A 838 -36.77 37.32 -34.33
CA ARG A 838 -37.51 36.05 -34.37
C ARG A 838 -37.67 35.42 -32.98
N ASP A 839 -37.69 36.26 -31.95
CA ASP A 839 -37.56 35.87 -30.54
C ASP A 839 -38.53 34.76 -30.12
N ASP A 840 -39.81 34.85 -30.51
CA ASP A 840 -40.84 33.85 -30.18
C ASP A 840 -40.55 32.46 -30.78
N GLN A 841 -39.78 32.39 -31.87
CA GLN A 841 -39.46 31.13 -32.56
C GLN A 841 -38.17 30.48 -32.04
N ILE A 842 -37.33 31.26 -31.37
CA ILE A 842 -36.04 30.79 -30.84
C ILE A 842 -35.99 30.89 -29.32
N ALA A 843 -37.11 31.15 -28.64
CA ALA A 843 -37.17 31.18 -27.19
C ALA A 843 -36.58 29.89 -26.59
N ALA A 844 -35.83 30.00 -25.49
CA ALA A 844 -35.22 28.84 -24.87
C ALA A 844 -36.26 27.96 -24.15
N LEU A 845 -35.98 26.66 -24.06
CA LEU A 845 -36.85 25.69 -23.41
C LEU A 845 -36.67 25.63 -21.87
N ASN A 846 -35.62 26.27 -21.35
CA ASN A 846 -35.31 26.31 -19.92
C ASN A 846 -35.30 27.75 -19.39
N ASN A 847 -35.64 27.94 -18.12
CA ASN A 847 -35.71 29.24 -17.45
C ASN A 847 -34.34 29.85 -17.09
N HIS A 848 -33.25 29.11 -17.30
CA HIS A 848 -31.89 29.57 -17.05
C HIS A 848 -31.25 30.19 -18.29
N THR A 849 -31.86 30.07 -19.47
CA THR A 849 -31.38 30.63 -20.74
C THR A 849 -32.37 31.66 -21.24
N ASN A 850 -31.98 32.93 -21.37
CA ASN A 850 -32.90 34.00 -21.76
C ASN A 850 -32.32 34.86 -22.89
N LEU A 851 -33.20 35.39 -23.74
CA LEU A 851 -32.84 36.41 -24.73
C LEU A 851 -32.81 37.77 -24.04
N TYR A 852 -31.73 38.52 -24.27
CA TYR A 852 -31.54 39.85 -23.69
C TYR A 852 -31.27 40.89 -24.77
N THR A 853 -31.85 42.08 -24.59
CA THR A 853 -31.58 43.26 -25.43
C THR A 853 -31.08 44.40 -24.54
N ARG A 854 -30.00 45.08 -24.95
CA ARG A 854 -29.46 46.26 -24.28
C ARG A 854 -29.12 47.34 -25.31
N ASP A 855 -29.62 48.55 -25.06
CA ASP A 855 -29.46 49.69 -25.98
C ASP A 855 -28.03 50.24 -25.99
N GLU A 856 -27.43 50.40 -24.80
CA GLU A 856 -26.05 50.89 -24.64
C GLU A 856 -25.40 50.37 -23.34
N VAL A 857 -24.19 49.83 -23.43
CA VAL A 857 -23.35 49.46 -22.28
C VAL A 857 -21.98 50.13 -22.40
N LYS A 858 -21.58 50.87 -21.36
CA LYS A 858 -20.26 51.52 -21.27
C LYS A 858 -19.40 50.84 -20.22
N ALA A 859 -18.14 50.57 -20.54
CA ALA A 859 -17.21 49.91 -19.63
C ALA A 859 -15.77 50.38 -19.84
N TYR A 860 -14.95 50.23 -18.81
CA TYR A 860 -13.50 50.39 -18.88
C TYR A 860 -12.84 49.02 -18.92
N ILE A 861 -11.99 48.77 -19.91
CA ILE A 861 -11.39 47.45 -20.14
C ILE A 861 -9.87 47.54 -20.30
N THR A 862 -9.18 46.47 -19.91
CA THR A 862 -7.78 46.22 -20.27
C THR A 862 -7.65 44.89 -21.00
N ARG A 863 -6.63 44.78 -21.86
CA ARG A 863 -6.36 43.58 -22.64
C ARG A 863 -5.60 42.57 -21.79
N VAL A 864 -6.02 41.30 -21.84
CA VAL A 864 -5.33 40.18 -21.19
C VAL A 864 -4.92 39.13 -22.23
N HIS A 865 -3.73 38.55 -22.04
CA HIS A 865 -3.17 37.50 -22.89
C HIS A 865 -3.44 36.09 -22.34
N GLU A 866 -4.47 35.94 -21.52
CA GLU A 866 -4.86 34.70 -20.84
C GLU A 866 -6.38 34.52 -20.94
N TYR A 867 -6.89 33.37 -20.48
CA TYR A 867 -8.32 33.13 -20.47
C TYR A 867 -8.99 33.99 -19.38
N PRO A 868 -10.01 34.80 -19.71
CA PRO A 868 -10.55 35.80 -18.79
C PRO A 868 -11.27 35.20 -17.57
N LEU A 869 -11.56 33.90 -17.54
CA LEU A 869 -12.20 33.23 -16.40
C LEU A 869 -11.23 32.62 -15.39
N LEU A 870 -9.92 32.76 -15.58
CA LEU A 870 -8.97 32.36 -14.56
C LEU A 870 -9.10 33.34 -13.38
N ALA A 871 -9.35 32.81 -12.17
CA ALA A 871 -9.48 33.65 -10.97
C ALA A 871 -8.25 34.54 -10.74
N ARG A 872 -7.06 34.04 -11.11
CA ARG A 872 -5.80 34.79 -11.08
C ARG A 872 -5.83 35.98 -12.06
N THR A 873 -6.23 35.78 -13.31
CA THR A 873 -6.30 36.84 -14.32
C THR A 873 -7.27 37.95 -13.88
N ILE A 874 -8.45 37.58 -13.36
CA ILE A 874 -9.43 38.53 -12.81
C ILE A 874 -8.84 39.29 -11.63
N ARG A 875 -8.16 38.60 -10.70
CA ARG A 875 -7.58 39.22 -9.50
C ARG A 875 -6.42 40.16 -9.85
N GLU A 876 -5.44 39.70 -10.62
CA GLU A 876 -4.24 40.46 -10.93
C GLU A 876 -4.52 41.63 -11.88
N HIS A 877 -5.25 41.40 -12.97
CA HIS A 877 -5.54 42.46 -13.95
C HIS A 877 -6.70 43.35 -13.52
N GLY A 878 -7.69 42.80 -12.80
CA GLY A 878 -8.79 43.59 -12.23
C GLY A 878 -8.31 44.59 -11.18
N ILE A 879 -7.47 44.17 -10.22
CA ILE A 879 -6.91 45.07 -9.21
C ILE A 879 -6.05 46.16 -9.86
N ARG A 880 -5.17 45.80 -10.80
CA ARG A 880 -4.34 46.80 -11.52
C ARG A 880 -5.19 47.81 -12.28
N LEU A 881 -6.27 47.36 -12.92
CA LEU A 881 -7.19 48.25 -13.62
C LEU A 881 -7.91 49.18 -12.65
N MET A 882 -8.37 48.69 -11.49
CA MET A 882 -8.97 49.53 -10.44
C MET A 882 -8.01 50.64 -9.98
N ASP A 883 -6.76 50.30 -9.69
CA ASP A 883 -5.75 51.27 -9.26
C ASP A 883 -5.53 52.36 -10.32
N ARG A 884 -5.51 51.99 -11.60
CA ARG A 884 -5.39 52.93 -12.72
C ARG A 884 -6.62 53.80 -12.90
N LEU A 885 -7.82 53.24 -12.75
CA LEU A 885 -9.08 54.01 -12.81
C LEU A 885 -9.18 55.02 -11.66
N ASP A 886 -8.76 54.63 -10.45
CA ASP A 886 -8.71 55.51 -9.28
C ASP A 886 -7.68 56.65 -9.48
N GLN A 887 -6.50 56.36 -10.07
CA GLN A 887 -5.48 57.37 -10.40
C GLN A 887 -5.96 58.40 -11.44
N GLU A 888 -6.70 57.97 -12.46
CA GLU A 888 -7.24 58.84 -13.51
C GLU A 888 -8.53 59.58 -13.09
N GLY A 889 -9.04 59.32 -11.86
CA GLY A 889 -10.22 59.99 -11.30
C GLY A 889 -11.53 59.65 -12.00
N VAL A 890 -11.61 58.51 -12.69
CA VAL A 890 -12.82 58.06 -13.41
C VAL A 890 -13.69 57.18 -12.52
N ARG A 891 -15.02 57.36 -12.58
CA ARG A 891 -15.96 56.54 -11.80
C ARG A 891 -16.28 55.24 -12.55
N TYR A 892 -16.23 54.11 -11.83
CA TYR A 892 -16.57 52.77 -12.31
C TYR A 892 -17.34 52.00 -11.23
N ASP A 893 -18.08 50.97 -11.62
CA ASP A 893 -18.80 50.07 -10.72
C ASP A 893 -17.91 48.88 -10.32
N LYS A 894 -17.59 48.78 -9.03
CA LYS A 894 -16.72 47.73 -8.46
C LYS A 894 -17.38 46.36 -8.42
N GLU A 895 -18.70 46.30 -8.53
CA GLU A 895 -19.49 45.06 -8.47
C GLU A 895 -19.86 44.52 -9.86
N ALA A 896 -19.75 45.35 -10.90
CA ALA A 896 -20.05 44.99 -12.29
C ALA A 896 -18.77 44.62 -13.07
N LEU A 897 -18.20 43.46 -12.75
CA LEU A 897 -17.05 42.91 -13.49
C LEU A 897 -17.53 42.39 -14.86
N LEU A 898 -16.95 42.96 -15.91
CA LEU A 898 -17.16 42.56 -17.30
C LEU A 898 -15.90 41.88 -17.81
N ALA A 899 -16.02 40.65 -18.30
CA ALA A 899 -14.94 40.03 -19.06
C ALA A 899 -15.47 39.48 -20.38
N PHE A 900 -14.67 39.53 -21.44
CA PHE A 900 -15.08 38.94 -22.72
C PHE A 900 -13.90 38.49 -23.56
N THR A 901 -14.18 37.51 -24.43
CA THR A 901 -13.17 36.96 -25.35
C THR A 901 -13.75 36.77 -26.74
N TYR A 902 -12.96 37.13 -27.75
CA TYR A 902 -13.25 36.80 -29.16
C TYR A 902 -12.74 35.41 -29.55
N ASP A 903 -12.08 34.75 -28.62
CA ASP A 903 -11.35 33.52 -28.86
C ASP A 903 -12.19 32.31 -28.47
N ASP A 904 -11.95 31.18 -29.15
CA ASP A 904 -12.51 29.92 -28.71
C ASP A 904 -11.84 29.50 -27.39
N ASN A 905 -12.47 28.59 -26.65
CA ASN A 905 -11.95 28.12 -25.36
C ASN A 905 -10.50 27.57 -25.45
N PHE A 906 -10.02 27.20 -26.64
CA PHE A 906 -8.71 26.56 -26.86
C PHE A 906 -7.68 27.42 -27.62
N THR A 907 -7.91 28.73 -27.78
CA THR A 907 -6.92 29.62 -28.42
C THR A 907 -5.67 29.78 -27.54
N PRO A 908 -4.44 29.70 -28.08
CA PRO A 908 -3.21 29.89 -27.31
C PRO A 908 -3.14 31.27 -26.62
N PRO A 909 -2.62 31.37 -25.38
CA PRO A 909 -2.53 32.64 -24.63
C PRO A 909 -1.96 33.83 -25.43
N SER A 910 -0.85 33.60 -26.14
CA SER A 910 -0.18 34.61 -26.97
C SER A 910 -1.03 35.15 -28.14
N GLN A 911 -2.02 34.38 -28.57
CA GLN A 911 -2.93 34.72 -29.66
C GLN A 911 -4.29 35.20 -29.15
N ARG A 912 -4.51 35.19 -27.82
CA ARG A 912 -5.78 35.60 -27.25
C ARG A 912 -6.00 37.11 -27.39
N VAL A 913 -7.26 37.41 -27.69
CA VAL A 913 -7.90 38.71 -27.73
C VAL A 913 -9.03 38.67 -26.71
N SER A 914 -8.62 38.78 -25.44
CA SER A 914 -9.48 38.74 -24.27
C SER A 914 -9.34 40.02 -23.46
N TYR A 915 -10.40 40.37 -22.74
CA TYR A 915 -10.52 41.64 -22.03
C TYR A 915 -11.17 41.42 -20.66
N VAL A 916 -10.71 42.18 -19.69
CA VAL A 916 -11.29 42.27 -18.33
C VAL A 916 -11.51 43.74 -18.01
N GLY A 917 -12.61 44.06 -17.34
CA GLY A 917 -13.02 45.43 -17.12
C GLY A 917 -14.16 45.62 -16.13
N PHE A 918 -14.55 46.87 -15.93
CA PHE A 918 -15.62 47.27 -15.02
C PHE A 918 -16.64 48.15 -15.74
N GLY A 919 -17.92 47.98 -15.40
CA GLY A 919 -19.00 48.81 -15.92
C GLY A 919 -18.87 50.29 -15.50
N ASN A 920 -19.37 51.19 -16.34
CA ASN A 920 -19.53 52.60 -15.99
C ASN A 920 -20.82 52.78 -15.15
N PRO A 921 -20.78 53.45 -13.98
CA PRO A 921 -21.93 53.57 -13.08
C PRO A 921 -23.11 54.37 -13.65
N ILE A 922 -22.94 55.05 -14.80
CA ILE A 922 -24.00 55.82 -15.46
C ILE A 922 -24.92 54.92 -16.32
N SER A 923 -24.51 53.69 -16.68
CA SER A 923 -25.42 52.71 -17.28
C SER A 923 -26.24 52.04 -16.18
N GLY A 924 -27.37 52.66 -15.82
CA GLY A 924 -28.22 52.25 -14.70
C GLY A 924 -28.67 50.79 -14.74
N ASN A 925 -28.75 50.22 -13.52
CA ASN A 925 -29.40 48.96 -13.21
C ASN A 925 -30.87 48.98 -13.68
N GLY A 926 -31.19 48.13 -14.65
CA GLY A 926 -32.54 47.69 -14.97
C GLY A 926 -32.66 46.20 -14.68
N HIS A 927 -32.61 45.82 -13.41
CA HIS A 927 -33.18 44.55 -12.94
C HIS A 927 -34.67 44.77 -12.74
N ALA A 928 -35.48 44.09 -13.55
CA ALA A 928 -36.89 43.77 -13.30
C ALA A 928 -37.13 42.34 -13.78
#